data_AF-A0A7S1J956-F1
#
_entry.id   AF-A0A7S1J956-F1
#
_cell.length_a   1.000
_cell.length_b   1.000
_cell.length_c   1.000
_cell.angle_alpha   90.00
_cell.angle_beta   90.00
_cell.angle_gamma   90.00
#
_symmetry.space_group_name_H-M   'P 1'
#
loop_
_entity.id
_entity.type
_entity.pdbx_description
1 polymer ?
#
loop_
_entity_poly.entity_id
_entity_poly.type
_entity_poly.pdbx_seq_one_letter_code
_entity_poly.pdbx_strand_id
1 'polypeptide(L)'
;TALLDMHRHIPIHPNSRPASPVTLAIISSPSAAEGPTTELSWLSRARIGVQNFLLYHAVKVTLALLFYVGFRSVTLLSAVFMVFFVVYFVNPEVARRTWSALVLYTFLVIMILYVFLLLPIQPSSPRPSRIMQLVGLNALGGHPLELVPYMVLYVCAGIQYGLYATVVPSTETNGMRVLLSLKYNILRGICMFCYLLIALFSPLSIISTAFFAVFLIVTAMIILNMRPSVAQWLWVGIVILTSSVVMTIYAFQFKGADRFFSALLAPFGLSPEILGLFQYHHLQWSMLPWVLALVLAVLSASVSRDVHAIRDSRISSPRAGLRGPSTYSYSAHSDFIDESFNHSIDVEDVGLSLNLVAVLKRALVIHTGKVLLVALFLAGTNCYSQYDAVVKMHGEDGTDVWGNVTVTLRATVSSTVYVVLLLLFNATNNSVLVLFTLCYTVGVMLCIYLYQFSLFADMLSRFDPAVLAYFGLAKSKSSGMLAQFLLPHIGVFAVALLQTKSLLWRRQMQRRQQPMLINLLQEIGLPALPARGLVKKSLVRLCWVVLPALDWLLDSAFRTWGEDLVLLVLLLCGTCGEPTIWGLLEVVFAGVGAYCPSLLQGRRLGMALVFASLYLSLEFMLYLGLPDVVNLPQLPFSPNSDIAHKFWGIYHDYLTIEPTRSDLFEAFVMTVVVGLHSASQRQFGTQPSSGVPFSHVLAARAPEIFEARRTRQVEALLDILPVPLDVSDYTRVPRSAPNWVRFLRFYTLPFLLKVLLFWEASTPSSGTFTVFSIAVLVAALWTIHVAEHITWKGNRYWRLVPRLLWGILVVKALQGLPVFAHLTENEEWLWLGFQDLHTPLKYVAVLAAMYVQTYSYDDPEYVFLLHHLHRQNCEAQGAVLAHRALLVQREAEHVVRMQREREDRQARVKMIAADRQGLELGHITQVQPRTA
;
A
#
# COMPACT_ATOMS: atom_id res chain seq x y z
N THR A 1 57.48 -10.00 -10.83
CA THR A 1 58.69 -10.57 -11.47
C THR A 1 59.79 -10.82 -10.46
N ALA A 2 60.15 -9.90 -9.55
CA ALA A 2 61.18 -10.15 -8.51
C ALA A 2 60.84 -11.23 -7.44
N LEU A 3 59.55 -11.51 -7.17
CA LEU A 3 59.13 -12.57 -6.22
C LEU A 3 59.10 -13.99 -6.82
N LEU A 4 59.20 -14.12 -8.15
CA LEU A 4 59.19 -15.41 -8.84
C LEU A 4 60.60 -16.01 -8.99
N ASP A 5 61.66 -15.23 -8.80
CA ASP A 5 63.06 -15.71 -8.86
C ASP A 5 63.58 -16.27 -7.52
N MET A 6 62.95 -15.97 -6.38
CA MET A 6 63.40 -16.53 -5.09
C MET A 6 63.00 -17.99 -4.84
N HIS A 7 62.08 -18.56 -5.62
CA HIS A 7 61.63 -19.95 -5.41
C HIS A 7 62.40 -21.01 -6.23
N ARG A 8 63.42 -20.62 -7.02
CA ARG A 8 64.17 -21.55 -7.87
C ARG A 8 65.38 -22.23 -7.22
N HIS A 9 65.69 -21.94 -5.95
CA HIS A 9 66.81 -22.58 -5.25
C HIS A 9 66.40 -23.12 -3.88
N ILE A 10 65.64 -24.21 -3.87
CA ILE A 10 65.54 -25.11 -2.71
C ILE A 10 65.91 -26.52 -3.22
N PRO A 11 67.01 -27.14 -2.77
CA PRO A 11 67.37 -28.49 -3.18
C PRO A 11 66.37 -29.49 -2.57
N ILE A 12 65.69 -30.24 -3.43
CA ILE A 12 64.79 -31.33 -3.04
C ILE A 12 65.65 -32.56 -2.79
N HIS A 13 65.67 -33.04 -1.54
CA HIS A 13 66.26 -34.34 -1.19
C HIS A 13 65.35 -35.49 -1.70
N PRO A 14 65.88 -36.46 -2.48
CA PRO A 14 65.11 -37.61 -2.91
C PRO A 14 65.16 -38.67 -1.81
N ASN A 15 64.19 -38.67 -0.87
CA ASN A 15 63.74 -39.86 -0.09
C ASN A 15 62.82 -39.48 1.09
N SER A 16 61.73 -38.74 0.85
CA SER A 16 60.63 -38.69 1.83
C SER A 16 59.27 -38.85 1.14
N ARG A 17 58.47 -39.77 1.68
CA ARG A 17 57.10 -40.10 1.26
C ARG A 17 56.21 -38.86 1.35
N PRO A 18 55.18 -38.71 0.49
CA PRO A 18 54.32 -37.54 0.50
C PRO A 18 53.43 -37.57 1.75
N ALA A 19 53.78 -36.74 2.75
CA ALA A 19 52.82 -36.34 3.78
C ALA A 19 51.77 -35.41 3.15
N SER A 20 50.52 -35.62 3.53
CA SER A 20 49.36 -34.82 3.14
C SER A 20 49.62 -33.31 3.19
N PRO A 21 49.05 -32.53 2.25
CA PRO A 21 49.25 -31.08 2.24
C PRO A 21 48.54 -30.45 3.44
N VAL A 22 49.30 -30.18 4.51
CA VAL A 22 48.89 -29.28 5.58
C VAL A 22 48.77 -27.90 4.95
N THR A 23 47.53 -27.46 4.78
CA THR A 23 47.21 -26.12 4.32
C THR A 23 47.59 -25.16 5.45
N LEU A 24 48.78 -24.59 5.36
CA LEU A 24 49.24 -23.48 6.21
C LEU A 24 48.34 -22.27 5.91
N ALA A 25 47.23 -22.18 6.64
CA ALA A 25 46.49 -20.94 6.79
C ALA A 25 47.38 -19.98 7.58
N ILE A 26 48.08 -19.09 6.87
CA ILE A 26 48.73 -17.94 7.46
C ILE A 26 47.63 -17.04 8.02
N ILE A 27 47.28 -17.25 9.29
CA ILE A 27 46.56 -16.27 10.08
C ILE A 27 47.62 -15.24 10.48
N SER A 28 47.82 -14.24 9.62
CA SER A 28 48.59 -13.06 9.99
C SER A 28 47.77 -12.27 11.02
N SER A 29 48.12 -12.42 12.29
CA SER A 29 47.64 -11.54 13.36
C SER A 29 48.07 -10.11 13.03
N PRO A 30 47.15 -9.12 13.04
CA PRO A 30 47.53 -7.73 12.86
C PRO A 30 48.14 -7.21 14.17
N SER A 31 49.44 -7.46 14.39
CA SER A 31 50.16 -6.89 15.54
C SER A 31 50.72 -5.51 15.17
N ALA A 32 50.02 -4.47 15.65
CA ALA A 32 50.58 -3.29 16.31
C ALA A 32 51.95 -2.74 15.84
N ALA A 33 52.07 -2.41 14.55
CA ALA A 33 53.12 -1.51 14.07
C ALA A 33 52.45 -0.24 13.53
N GLU A 34 52.00 0.62 14.44
CA GLU A 34 51.57 2.00 14.15
C GLU A 34 52.80 2.85 13.81
N GLY A 35 53.28 2.73 12.57
CA GLY A 35 54.18 3.71 11.96
C GLY A 35 53.40 4.63 11.00
N PRO A 36 53.80 5.90 10.82
CA PRO A 36 53.12 6.89 9.98
C PRO A 36 53.38 6.66 8.47
N THR A 37 53.17 5.44 7.97
CA THR A 37 53.17 5.11 6.53
C THR A 37 51.75 5.07 5.94
N THR A 38 50.75 5.49 6.72
CA THR A 38 49.35 5.54 6.32
C THR A 38 49.12 6.44 5.10
N GLU A 39 49.93 7.48 4.88
CA GLU A 39 49.75 8.40 3.75
C GLU A 39 50.16 7.83 2.38
N LEU A 40 51.30 7.14 2.26
CA LEU A 40 51.65 6.47 1.00
C LEU A 40 50.77 5.25 0.70
N SER A 41 50.16 4.66 1.74
CA SER A 41 49.28 3.51 1.61
C SER A 41 47.89 3.84 1.02
N TRP A 42 47.39 5.08 1.18
CA TRP A 42 46.10 5.46 0.58
C TRP A 42 46.27 5.84 -0.89
N LEU A 43 47.36 6.49 -1.29
CA LEU A 43 47.64 6.82 -2.69
C LEU A 43 47.85 5.57 -3.54
N SER A 44 48.59 4.58 -3.03
CA SER A 44 48.75 3.29 -3.70
C SER A 44 47.43 2.53 -3.80
N ARG A 45 46.62 2.51 -2.73
CA ARG A 45 45.27 1.92 -2.75
C ARG A 45 44.30 2.66 -3.68
N ALA A 46 44.36 3.99 -3.72
CA ALA A 46 43.57 4.82 -4.62
C ALA A 46 44.00 4.63 -6.06
N ARG A 47 45.31 4.55 -6.35
CA ARG A 47 45.84 4.26 -7.69
C ARG A 47 45.42 2.87 -8.16
N ILE A 48 45.56 1.84 -7.32
CA ILE A 48 45.10 0.48 -7.63
C ILE A 48 43.57 0.47 -7.81
N GLY A 49 42.83 1.22 -6.97
CA GLY A 49 41.39 1.39 -7.07
C GLY A 49 40.95 2.05 -8.39
N VAL A 50 41.59 3.15 -8.78
CA VAL A 50 41.34 3.86 -10.04
C VAL A 50 41.76 3.01 -11.24
N GLN A 51 42.90 2.31 -11.18
CA GLN A 51 43.32 1.39 -12.23
C GLN A 51 42.31 0.24 -12.38
N ASN A 52 41.89 -0.39 -11.29
CA ASN A 52 40.87 -1.44 -11.32
C ASN A 52 39.52 -0.91 -11.79
N PHE A 53 39.15 0.31 -11.42
CA PHE A 53 37.95 0.99 -11.90
C PHE A 53 38.02 1.24 -13.41
N LEU A 54 39.11 1.83 -13.90
CA LEU A 54 39.34 2.07 -15.32
C LEU A 54 39.37 0.75 -16.09
N LEU A 55 40.03 -0.29 -15.57
CA LEU A 55 40.03 -1.64 -16.15
C LEU A 55 38.62 -2.20 -16.27
N TYR A 56 37.85 -2.11 -15.19
CA TYR A 56 36.48 -2.61 -15.11
C TYR A 56 35.53 -1.85 -16.05
N HIS A 57 35.74 -0.55 -16.24
CA HIS A 57 34.88 0.30 -17.07
C HIS A 57 35.36 0.45 -18.51
N ALA A 58 36.62 0.16 -18.83
CA ALA A 58 37.15 0.45 -20.16
C ALA A 58 36.53 -0.43 -21.26
N VAL A 59 36.04 -1.64 -20.95
CA VAL A 59 35.18 -2.41 -21.88
C VAL A 59 33.92 -1.62 -22.25
N LYS A 60 33.28 -1.00 -21.25
CA LYS A 60 32.04 -0.20 -21.45
C LYS A 60 32.34 1.07 -22.25
N VAL A 61 33.47 1.72 -21.99
CA VAL A 61 33.94 2.88 -22.77
C VAL A 61 34.21 2.50 -24.22
N THR A 62 34.90 1.39 -24.47
CA THR A 62 35.16 0.90 -25.84
C THR A 62 33.87 0.54 -26.56
N LEU A 63 32.91 -0.09 -25.89
CA LEU A 63 31.58 -0.37 -26.46
C LEU A 63 30.79 0.92 -26.76
N ALA A 64 30.86 1.92 -25.88
CA ALA A 64 30.23 3.23 -26.11
C ALA A 64 30.86 3.98 -27.30
N LEU A 65 32.18 3.90 -27.44
CA LEU A 65 32.89 4.44 -28.61
C LEU A 65 32.54 3.67 -29.88
N LEU A 66 32.46 2.34 -29.82
CA LEU A 66 32.08 1.49 -30.94
C LEU A 66 30.67 1.84 -31.43
N PHE A 67 29.74 2.02 -30.49
CA PHE A 67 28.41 2.54 -30.75
C PHE A 67 28.45 3.93 -31.41
N TYR A 68 29.14 4.89 -30.81
CA TYR A 68 29.26 6.25 -31.35
C TYR A 68 29.83 6.27 -32.78
N VAL A 69 30.90 5.52 -33.03
CA VAL A 69 31.53 5.41 -34.36
C VAL A 69 30.57 4.76 -35.36
N GLY A 70 29.90 3.67 -34.98
CA GLY A 70 28.91 3.01 -35.83
C GLY A 70 27.74 3.92 -36.23
N PHE A 71 27.34 4.85 -35.36
CA PHE A 71 26.24 5.79 -35.60
C PHE A 71 26.65 7.13 -36.22
N ARG A 72 27.94 7.50 -36.18
CA ARG A 72 28.41 8.78 -36.72
C ARG A 72 28.10 8.92 -38.20
N SER A 73 28.23 7.84 -38.97
CA SER A 73 27.87 7.80 -40.39
C SER A 73 27.18 6.48 -40.71
N VAL A 74 26.04 6.53 -41.41
CA VAL A 74 25.33 5.32 -41.87
C VAL A 74 25.98 4.85 -43.16
N THR A 75 26.94 3.95 -43.03
CA THR A 75 27.75 3.44 -44.15
C THR A 75 28.00 1.96 -43.97
N LEU A 76 28.36 1.26 -45.04
CA LEU A 76 28.66 -0.17 -44.96
C LEU A 76 29.85 -0.44 -44.02
N LEU A 77 30.85 0.45 -43.99
CA LEU A 77 31.98 0.36 -43.07
C LEU A 77 31.53 0.52 -41.61
N SER A 78 30.65 1.48 -41.35
CA SER A 78 30.08 1.70 -40.01
C SER A 78 29.16 0.57 -39.55
N ALA A 79 28.47 -0.11 -40.48
CA ALA A 79 27.59 -1.23 -40.18
C ALA A 79 28.32 -2.40 -39.52
N VAL A 80 29.58 -2.66 -39.91
CA VAL A 80 30.37 -3.73 -39.29
C VAL A 80 30.72 -3.40 -37.84
N PHE A 81 30.98 -2.12 -37.51
CA PHE A 81 31.14 -1.71 -36.11
C PHE A 81 29.86 -1.92 -35.30
N MET A 82 28.69 -1.70 -35.91
CA MET A 82 27.39 -2.01 -35.28
C MET A 82 27.19 -3.51 -35.06
N VAL A 83 27.63 -4.36 -35.99
CA VAL A 83 27.63 -5.82 -35.81
C VAL A 83 28.57 -6.22 -34.68
N PHE A 84 29.80 -5.70 -34.64
CA PHE A 84 30.71 -5.94 -33.51
C PHE A 84 30.12 -5.47 -32.19
N PHE A 85 29.47 -4.30 -32.16
CA PHE A 85 28.79 -3.79 -30.98
C PHE A 85 27.75 -4.79 -30.50
N VAL A 86 26.80 -5.17 -31.35
CA VAL A 86 25.74 -6.13 -31.00
C VAL A 86 26.33 -7.47 -30.57
N VAL A 87 27.26 -8.06 -31.33
CA VAL A 87 27.84 -9.38 -31.02
C VAL A 87 28.61 -9.34 -29.69
N TYR A 88 29.40 -8.31 -29.45
CA TYR A 88 30.22 -8.21 -28.23
C TYR A 88 29.36 -7.96 -27.01
N PHE A 89 28.25 -7.27 -27.22
CA PHE A 89 27.28 -6.98 -26.20
C PHE A 89 26.46 -8.23 -25.84
N VAL A 90 25.96 -8.97 -26.84
CA VAL A 90 25.18 -10.21 -26.64
C VAL A 90 26.04 -11.33 -26.05
N ASN A 91 27.28 -11.49 -26.54
CA ASN A 91 28.16 -12.59 -26.13
C ASN A 91 29.56 -12.07 -25.74
N PRO A 92 29.81 -11.80 -24.45
CA PRO A 92 31.10 -11.30 -23.99
C PRO A 92 32.23 -12.33 -24.15
N GLU A 93 31.93 -13.62 -24.25
CA GLU A 93 32.94 -14.66 -24.49
C GLU A 93 33.46 -14.59 -25.93
N VAL A 94 32.57 -14.31 -26.89
CA VAL A 94 32.97 -14.04 -28.28
C VAL A 94 33.81 -12.78 -28.33
N ALA A 95 33.37 -11.70 -27.67
CA ALA A 95 34.14 -10.45 -27.58
C ALA A 95 35.59 -10.71 -27.14
N ARG A 96 35.78 -11.48 -26.07
CA ARG A 96 37.11 -11.87 -25.55
C ARG A 96 37.99 -12.53 -26.62
N ARG A 97 37.41 -13.37 -27.49
CA ARG A 97 38.15 -14.09 -28.53
C ARG A 97 38.40 -13.26 -29.78
N THR A 98 37.55 -12.27 -30.06
CA THR A 98 37.56 -11.55 -31.34
C THR A 98 38.04 -10.10 -31.24
N TRP A 99 38.46 -9.60 -30.07
CA TRP A 99 38.99 -8.22 -29.94
C TRP A 99 40.07 -7.88 -30.97
N SER A 100 40.96 -8.82 -31.29
CA SER A 100 41.97 -8.66 -32.35
C SER A 100 41.36 -8.36 -33.71
N ALA A 101 40.23 -9.00 -34.06
CA ALA A 101 39.50 -8.75 -35.30
C ALA A 101 38.91 -7.33 -35.34
N LEU A 102 38.40 -6.82 -34.21
CA LEU A 102 37.92 -5.44 -34.14
C LEU A 102 39.07 -4.43 -34.30
N VAL A 103 40.22 -4.66 -33.65
CA VAL A 103 41.40 -3.80 -33.77
C VAL A 103 41.88 -3.78 -35.23
N LEU A 104 42.00 -4.95 -35.87
CA LEU A 104 42.39 -5.10 -37.27
C LEU A 104 41.39 -4.41 -38.20
N TYR A 105 40.10 -4.59 -37.98
CA TYR A 105 39.05 -3.96 -38.78
C TYR A 105 39.07 -2.43 -38.64
N THR A 106 39.25 -1.92 -37.42
CA THR A 106 39.34 -0.47 -37.18
C THR A 106 40.56 0.13 -37.89
N PHE A 107 41.71 -0.56 -37.84
CA PHE A 107 42.90 -0.17 -38.58
C PHE A 107 42.67 -0.15 -40.11
N LEU A 108 42.02 -1.18 -40.64
CA LEU A 108 41.67 -1.26 -42.06
C LEU A 108 40.77 -0.09 -42.48
N VAL A 109 39.75 0.23 -41.69
CA VAL A 109 38.85 1.38 -41.95
C VAL A 109 39.63 2.69 -41.93
N ILE A 110 40.47 2.93 -40.91
CA ILE A 110 41.33 4.13 -40.86
C ILE A 110 42.19 4.21 -42.12
N MET A 111 42.76 3.11 -42.57
CA MET A 111 43.62 3.09 -43.76
C MET A 111 42.85 3.38 -45.05
N ILE A 112 41.68 2.77 -45.25
CA ILE A 112 40.82 3.03 -46.41
C ILE A 112 40.42 4.51 -46.45
N LEU A 113 39.96 5.05 -45.31
CA LEU A 113 39.53 6.44 -45.18
C LEU A 113 40.70 7.41 -45.39
N TYR A 114 41.89 7.10 -44.88
CA TYR A 114 43.09 7.92 -45.03
C TYR A 114 43.63 7.91 -46.47
N VAL A 115 43.71 6.75 -47.12
CA VAL A 115 44.10 6.65 -48.53
C VAL A 115 43.14 7.43 -49.41
N PHE A 116 41.84 7.34 -49.14
CA PHE A 116 40.83 8.10 -49.88
C PHE A 116 40.95 9.62 -49.66
N LEU A 117 41.36 10.05 -48.46
CA LEU A 117 41.63 11.47 -48.16
C LEU A 117 42.87 11.99 -48.90
N LEU A 118 43.89 11.15 -49.10
CA LEU A 118 45.14 11.51 -49.79
C LEU A 118 45.01 11.49 -51.32
N LEU A 119 44.15 10.63 -51.86
CA LEU A 119 43.95 10.53 -53.30
C LEU A 119 43.27 11.81 -53.81
N PRO A 120 43.83 12.53 -54.81
CA PRO A 120 43.22 13.70 -55.42
C PRO A 120 42.06 13.32 -56.35
N ILE A 121 41.26 12.32 -55.95
CA ILE A 121 39.97 12.01 -56.56
C ILE A 121 38.98 13.01 -55.95
N GLN A 122 39.18 14.30 -56.23
CA GLN A 122 38.06 15.23 -56.14
C GLN A 122 37.10 14.77 -57.22
N PRO A 123 35.89 14.30 -56.87
CA PRO A 123 34.92 13.93 -57.89
C PRO A 123 34.62 15.21 -58.68
N SER A 124 35.17 15.31 -59.89
CA SER A 124 34.88 16.39 -60.84
C SER A 124 33.38 16.43 -61.17
N SER A 125 32.67 15.32 -60.94
CA SER A 125 31.21 15.29 -60.90
C SER A 125 30.67 15.73 -59.52
N PRO A 126 29.76 16.72 -59.44
CA PRO A 126 29.17 17.19 -58.19
C PRO A 126 28.28 16.14 -57.47
N ARG A 127 28.09 14.95 -58.07
CA ARG A 127 27.31 13.85 -57.49
C ARG A 127 28.22 12.64 -57.28
N PRO A 128 28.55 12.28 -56.03
CA PRO A 128 29.33 11.08 -55.76
C PRO A 128 28.58 9.85 -56.25
N SER A 129 29.30 8.86 -56.78
CA SER A 129 28.69 7.60 -57.19
C SER A 129 27.92 6.97 -56.03
N ARG A 130 26.79 6.31 -56.33
CA ARG A 130 25.97 5.65 -55.30
C ARG A 130 26.77 4.64 -54.45
N ILE A 131 27.75 3.99 -55.07
CA ILE A 131 28.64 3.03 -54.42
C ILE A 131 29.53 3.75 -53.38
N MET A 132 30.14 4.88 -53.73
CA MET A 132 30.95 5.66 -52.79
C MET A 132 30.15 6.17 -51.59
N GLN A 133 28.89 6.57 -51.82
CA GLN A 133 27.98 6.96 -50.73
C GLN A 133 27.61 5.77 -49.85
N LEU A 134 27.33 4.60 -50.44
CA LEU A 134 26.98 3.38 -49.72
C LEU A 134 28.14 2.86 -48.84
N VAL A 135 29.35 2.84 -49.41
CA VAL A 135 30.56 2.40 -48.69
C VAL A 135 30.93 3.40 -47.59
N GLY A 136 30.61 4.69 -47.77
CA GLY A 136 30.89 5.74 -46.79
C GLY A 136 32.14 6.56 -47.04
N LEU A 137 32.78 6.38 -48.20
CA LEU A 137 33.99 7.13 -48.58
C LEU A 137 33.71 8.63 -48.69
N ASN A 138 32.45 8.99 -48.96
CA ASN A 138 32.00 10.36 -49.12
C ASN A 138 31.58 11.06 -47.81
N ALA A 139 31.64 10.34 -46.68
CA ALA A 139 31.22 10.88 -45.38
C ALA A 139 32.24 11.86 -44.78
N LEU A 140 33.52 11.77 -45.18
CA LEU A 140 34.65 12.44 -44.52
C LEU A 140 34.76 13.96 -44.71
N GLY A 141 33.87 14.59 -45.48
CA GLY A 141 33.88 16.04 -45.71
C GLY A 141 35.19 16.64 -46.25
N GLY A 142 36.19 15.82 -46.59
CA GLY A 142 37.58 16.24 -46.86
C GLY A 142 38.38 16.66 -45.62
N HIS A 143 37.86 16.50 -44.40
CA HIS A 143 38.55 16.95 -43.17
C HIS A 143 39.20 15.78 -42.41
N PRO A 144 40.51 15.87 -42.09
CA PRO A 144 41.21 14.80 -41.36
C PRO A 144 40.68 14.60 -39.94
N LEU A 145 40.02 15.62 -39.35
CA LEU A 145 39.39 15.53 -38.03
C LEU A 145 38.29 14.45 -37.97
N GLU A 146 37.76 14.03 -39.11
CA GLU A 146 36.76 12.97 -39.16
C GLU A 146 37.31 11.57 -38.90
N LEU A 147 38.63 11.37 -38.98
CA LEU A 147 39.31 10.12 -38.62
C LEU A 147 39.49 9.95 -37.10
N VAL A 148 39.44 11.04 -36.32
CA VAL A 148 39.73 11.04 -34.88
C VAL A 148 38.89 10.00 -34.09
N PRO A 149 37.56 9.86 -34.29
CA PRO A 149 36.78 8.86 -33.56
C PRO A 149 37.24 7.42 -33.81
N TYR A 150 37.65 7.10 -35.04
CA TYR A 150 38.16 5.77 -35.39
C TYR A 150 39.52 5.52 -34.75
N MET A 151 40.40 6.54 -34.72
CA MET A 151 41.69 6.45 -34.04
C MET A 151 41.53 6.25 -32.53
N VAL A 152 40.61 7.00 -31.89
CA VAL A 152 40.30 6.82 -30.46
C VAL A 152 39.75 5.41 -30.20
N LEU A 153 38.84 4.92 -31.06
CA LEU A 153 38.32 3.55 -30.96
C LEU A 153 39.44 2.50 -31.10
N TYR A 154 40.37 2.69 -32.05
CA TYR A 154 41.52 1.80 -32.24
C TYR A 154 42.40 1.73 -30.99
N VAL A 155 42.74 2.88 -30.39
CA VAL A 155 43.55 2.95 -29.16
C VAL A 155 42.82 2.27 -28.01
N CYS A 156 41.54 2.57 -27.79
CA CYS A 156 40.76 1.96 -26.71
C CYS A 156 40.59 0.43 -26.90
N ALA A 157 40.35 -0.03 -28.11
CA ALA A 157 40.26 -1.47 -28.42
C ALA A 157 41.62 -2.18 -28.26
N GLY A 158 42.73 -1.54 -28.65
CA GLY A 158 44.08 -2.07 -28.46
C GLY A 158 44.49 -2.17 -26.99
N ILE A 159 44.18 -1.14 -26.19
CA ILE A 159 44.39 -1.16 -24.73
C ILE A 159 43.58 -2.32 -24.10
N GLN A 160 42.31 -2.48 -24.49
CA GLN A 160 41.49 -3.59 -24.01
C GLN A 160 42.07 -4.97 -24.36
N TYR A 161 42.51 -5.15 -25.61
CA TYR A 161 43.13 -6.40 -26.05
C TYR A 161 44.38 -6.75 -25.20
N GLY A 162 45.25 -5.76 -24.93
CA GLY A 162 46.43 -5.96 -24.08
C GLY A 162 46.08 -6.26 -22.61
N LEU A 163 45.04 -5.63 -22.06
CA LEU A 163 44.62 -5.84 -20.68
C LEU A 163 43.95 -7.21 -20.47
N TYR A 164 43.14 -7.67 -21.42
CA TYR A 164 42.52 -9.01 -21.34
C TYR A 164 43.54 -10.14 -21.31
N ALA A 165 44.72 -9.95 -21.91
CA ALA A 165 45.80 -10.93 -21.86
C ALA A 165 46.47 -11.04 -20.48
N THR A 166 46.28 -10.06 -19.59
CA THR A 166 47.05 -9.94 -18.33
C THR A 166 46.23 -10.07 -17.05
N VAL A 167 44.90 -9.92 -17.09
CA VAL A 167 44.06 -9.93 -15.89
C VAL A 167 43.62 -11.36 -15.53
N VAL A 168 44.13 -11.87 -14.41
CA VAL A 168 43.65 -13.08 -13.74
C VAL A 168 42.29 -12.77 -13.08
N PRO A 169 41.25 -13.61 -13.25
CA PRO A 169 39.95 -13.37 -12.63
C PRO A 169 40.08 -13.34 -11.10
N SER A 170 39.68 -12.23 -10.48
CA SER A 170 39.66 -12.09 -9.03
C SER A 170 38.58 -13.00 -8.42
N THR A 171 38.92 -13.71 -7.35
CA THR A 171 37.98 -14.53 -6.58
C THR A 171 36.97 -13.64 -5.85
N GLU A 172 35.68 -13.81 -6.15
CA GLU A 172 34.60 -13.03 -5.53
C GLU A 172 34.46 -13.34 -4.03
N THR A 173 34.39 -12.30 -3.20
CA THR A 173 34.15 -12.41 -1.76
C THR A 173 32.65 -12.50 -1.45
N ASN A 174 32.28 -13.15 -0.34
CA ASN A 174 30.88 -13.38 0.05
C ASN A 174 30.03 -12.10 0.18
N GLY A 175 30.63 -10.96 0.55
CA GLY A 175 29.94 -9.66 0.65
C GLY A 175 29.41 -9.14 -0.70
N MET A 176 30.03 -9.57 -1.81
CA MET A 176 29.60 -9.17 -3.15
C MET A 176 28.25 -9.78 -3.55
N ARG A 177 27.84 -10.90 -2.93
CA ARG A 177 26.61 -11.64 -3.30
C ARG A 177 25.32 -10.92 -2.92
N VAL A 178 25.25 -10.34 -1.72
CA VAL A 178 24.07 -9.57 -1.27
C VAL A 178 23.90 -8.34 -2.14
N LEU A 179 25.01 -7.64 -2.41
CA LEU A 179 25.04 -6.49 -3.31
C LEU A 179 24.62 -6.90 -4.74
N LEU A 180 25.00 -8.09 -5.21
CA LEU A 180 24.59 -8.62 -6.51
C LEU A 180 23.08 -8.84 -6.60
N SER A 181 22.46 -9.43 -5.57
CA SER A 181 21.00 -9.63 -5.49
C SER A 181 20.23 -8.30 -5.51
N LEU A 182 20.69 -7.31 -4.74
CA LEU A 182 20.09 -5.98 -4.72
C LEU A 182 20.23 -5.30 -6.09
N LYS A 183 21.45 -5.30 -6.66
CA LYS A 183 21.73 -4.77 -8.00
C LYS A 183 20.83 -5.42 -9.05
N TYR A 184 20.63 -6.74 -8.96
CA TYR A 184 19.79 -7.48 -9.88
C TYR A 184 18.33 -7.02 -9.87
N ASN A 185 17.74 -6.86 -8.68
CA ASN A 185 16.35 -6.43 -8.55
C ASN A 185 16.15 -4.97 -9.00
N ILE A 186 17.07 -4.08 -8.66
CA ILE A 186 17.04 -2.68 -9.11
C ILE A 186 17.17 -2.61 -10.63
N LEU A 187 18.14 -3.35 -11.20
CA LEU A 187 18.38 -3.35 -12.64
C LEU A 187 17.18 -3.88 -13.43
N ARG A 188 16.55 -4.95 -12.95
CA ARG A 188 15.28 -5.46 -13.52
C ARG A 188 14.18 -4.41 -13.50
N GLY A 189 14.03 -3.68 -12.39
CA GLY A 189 13.08 -2.57 -12.25
C GLY A 189 13.32 -1.46 -13.28
N ILE A 190 14.57 -1.01 -13.40
CA ILE A 190 14.99 0.00 -14.38
C ILE A 190 14.75 -0.51 -15.82
N CYS A 191 15.03 -1.77 -16.09
CA CYS A 191 14.82 -2.39 -17.40
C CYS A 191 13.33 -2.43 -17.78
N MET A 192 12.45 -2.86 -16.86
CA MET A 192 10.99 -2.83 -17.07
C MET A 192 10.49 -1.40 -17.34
N PHE A 193 10.94 -0.43 -16.55
CA PHE A 193 10.56 0.96 -16.73
C PHE A 193 11.03 1.50 -18.08
N CYS A 194 12.26 1.17 -18.51
CA CYS A 194 12.77 1.55 -19.81
C CYS A 194 11.94 0.97 -20.96
N TYR A 195 11.55 -0.31 -20.90
CA TYR A 195 10.65 -0.90 -21.90
C TYR A 195 9.28 -0.25 -21.93
N LEU A 196 8.73 0.08 -20.77
CA LEU A 196 7.48 0.81 -20.69
C LEU A 196 7.60 2.19 -21.33
N LEU A 197 8.67 2.94 -21.03
CA LEU A 197 8.91 4.24 -21.65
C LEU A 197 9.04 4.14 -23.18
N ILE A 198 9.79 3.16 -23.67
CA ILE A 198 9.92 2.94 -25.12
C ILE A 198 8.56 2.60 -25.72
N ALA A 199 7.79 1.70 -25.12
CA ALA A 199 6.48 1.31 -25.62
C ALA A 199 5.48 2.49 -25.65
N LEU A 200 5.52 3.38 -24.66
CA LEU A 200 4.59 4.51 -24.54
C LEU A 200 4.99 5.74 -25.37
N PHE A 201 6.29 6.04 -25.49
CA PHE A 201 6.77 7.27 -26.11
C PHE A 201 7.34 7.08 -27.52
N SER A 202 7.60 5.85 -27.97
CA SER A 202 7.96 5.62 -29.38
C SER A 202 6.73 5.77 -30.29
N PRO A 203 6.94 6.09 -31.58
CA PRO A 203 5.86 6.06 -32.55
C PRO A 203 5.20 4.68 -32.57
N LEU A 204 3.86 4.69 -32.59
CA LEU A 204 3.04 3.50 -32.62
C LEU A 204 3.40 2.63 -33.82
N SER A 205 3.97 1.46 -33.53
CA SER A 205 4.57 0.58 -34.52
C SER A 205 4.54 -0.88 -34.05
N ILE A 206 4.65 -1.82 -34.98
CA ILE A 206 4.74 -3.25 -34.63
C ILE A 206 5.93 -3.48 -33.68
N ILE A 207 7.04 -2.77 -33.89
CA ILE A 207 8.17 -2.78 -32.95
C ILE A 207 7.73 -2.30 -31.56
N SER A 208 7.10 -1.12 -31.42
CA SER A 208 6.68 -0.62 -30.11
C SER A 208 5.69 -1.56 -29.40
N THR A 209 4.81 -2.23 -30.15
CA THR A 209 3.89 -3.28 -29.65
C THR A 209 4.65 -4.49 -29.12
N ALA A 210 5.68 -4.95 -29.85
CA ALA A 210 6.50 -6.07 -29.39
C ALA A 210 7.21 -5.73 -28.07
N PHE A 211 7.70 -4.49 -27.92
CA PHE A 211 8.28 -4.02 -26.66
C PHE A 211 7.26 -3.89 -25.53
N PHE A 212 6.03 -3.48 -25.83
CA PHE A 212 4.94 -3.48 -24.86
C PHE A 212 4.62 -4.91 -24.39
N ALA A 213 4.53 -5.87 -25.31
CA ALA A 213 4.34 -7.28 -24.99
C ALA A 213 5.50 -7.84 -24.15
N VAL A 214 6.75 -7.50 -24.48
CA VAL A 214 7.94 -7.85 -23.69
C VAL A 214 7.84 -7.27 -22.28
N PHE A 215 7.43 -6.01 -22.13
CA PHE A 215 7.20 -5.40 -20.82
C PHE A 215 6.18 -6.21 -20.00
N LEU A 216 5.05 -6.59 -20.59
CA LEU A 216 4.02 -7.39 -19.92
C LEU A 216 4.56 -8.76 -19.50
N ILE A 217 5.27 -9.45 -20.39
CA ILE A 217 5.86 -10.79 -20.13
C ILE A 217 6.93 -10.70 -19.03
N VAL A 218 7.84 -9.72 -19.10
CA VAL A 218 8.92 -9.54 -18.11
C VAL A 218 8.34 -9.19 -16.74
N THR A 219 7.33 -8.32 -16.70
CA THR A 219 6.68 -7.91 -15.45
C THR A 219 5.94 -9.08 -14.81
N ALA A 220 5.20 -9.86 -15.62
CA ALA A 220 4.57 -11.10 -15.15
C ALA A 220 5.63 -12.11 -14.64
N MET A 221 6.73 -12.30 -15.37
CA MET A 221 7.80 -13.22 -14.99
C MET A 221 8.47 -12.85 -13.66
N ILE A 222 8.83 -11.58 -13.49
CA ILE A 222 9.50 -11.09 -12.27
C ILE A 222 8.61 -11.30 -11.06
N ILE A 223 7.31 -11.09 -11.23
CA ILE A 223 6.38 -11.12 -10.10
C ILE A 223 5.90 -12.55 -9.79
N LEU A 224 5.72 -13.39 -10.80
CA LEU A 224 5.43 -14.83 -10.63
C LEU A 224 6.64 -15.64 -10.15
N ASN A 225 7.81 -15.02 -9.98
CA ASN A 225 9.05 -15.65 -9.56
C ASN A 225 9.36 -16.91 -10.37
N MET A 226 9.26 -16.79 -11.70
CA MET A 226 9.51 -17.89 -12.64
C MET A 226 10.86 -18.56 -12.35
N ARG A 227 10.95 -19.85 -12.69
CA ARG A 227 12.18 -20.62 -12.56
C ARG A 227 13.32 -19.82 -13.18
N PRO A 228 14.44 -19.59 -12.47
CA PRO A 228 15.50 -18.73 -12.96
C PRO A 228 15.98 -19.13 -14.37
N SER A 229 16.01 -20.42 -14.71
CA SER A 229 16.42 -20.90 -16.05
C SER A 229 15.53 -20.35 -17.16
N VAL A 230 14.21 -20.31 -16.94
CA VAL A 230 13.25 -19.70 -17.87
C VAL A 230 13.51 -18.21 -17.99
N ALA A 231 13.82 -17.54 -16.88
CA ALA A 231 14.15 -16.11 -16.90
C ALA A 231 15.42 -15.83 -17.70
N GLN A 232 16.45 -16.67 -17.57
CA GLN A 232 17.67 -16.55 -18.36
C GLN A 232 17.39 -16.68 -19.87
N TRP A 233 16.64 -17.71 -20.28
CA TRP A 233 16.27 -17.89 -21.69
C TRP A 233 15.42 -16.73 -22.23
N LEU A 234 14.50 -16.21 -21.41
CA LEU A 234 13.70 -15.04 -21.79
C LEU A 234 14.61 -13.81 -21.98
N TRP A 235 15.53 -13.53 -21.06
CA TRP A 235 16.46 -12.42 -21.19
C TRP A 235 17.33 -12.54 -22.44
N VAL A 236 17.80 -13.74 -22.77
CA VAL A 236 18.51 -13.99 -24.04
C VAL A 236 17.60 -13.69 -25.24
N GLY A 237 16.35 -14.15 -25.23
CA GLY A 237 15.37 -13.85 -26.27
C GLY A 237 15.11 -12.34 -26.43
N ILE A 238 15.00 -11.61 -25.33
CA ILE A 238 14.84 -10.15 -25.32
C ILE A 238 16.09 -9.46 -25.86
N VAL A 239 17.28 -9.92 -25.49
CA VAL A 239 18.55 -9.40 -26.03
C VAL A 239 18.62 -9.61 -27.54
N ILE A 240 18.21 -10.78 -28.05
CA ILE A 240 18.17 -11.06 -29.50
C ILE A 240 17.14 -10.15 -30.18
N LEU A 241 15.94 -10.03 -29.63
CA LEU A 241 14.89 -9.16 -30.17
C LEU A 241 15.33 -7.70 -30.23
N THR A 242 15.83 -7.15 -29.12
CA THR A 242 16.30 -5.75 -29.06
C THR A 242 17.48 -5.50 -29.98
N SER A 243 18.41 -6.45 -30.08
CA SER A 243 19.53 -6.41 -31.03
C SER A 243 19.06 -6.39 -32.49
N SER A 244 18.09 -7.23 -32.82
CA SER A 244 17.51 -7.28 -34.17
C SER A 244 16.85 -5.95 -34.53
N VAL A 245 16.10 -5.35 -33.61
CA VAL A 245 15.43 -4.06 -33.81
C VAL A 245 16.45 -2.94 -34.05
N VAL A 246 17.50 -2.85 -33.23
CA VAL A 246 18.58 -1.85 -33.42
C VAL A 246 19.22 -2.02 -34.80
N MET A 247 19.50 -3.25 -35.22
CA MET A 247 20.10 -3.52 -36.53
C MET A 247 19.14 -3.22 -37.69
N THR A 248 17.85 -3.54 -37.57
CA THR A 248 16.85 -3.25 -38.60
C THR A 248 16.64 -1.75 -38.77
N ILE A 249 16.49 -1.00 -37.67
CA ILE A 249 16.34 0.46 -37.74
C ILE A 249 17.61 1.09 -38.34
N TYR A 250 18.80 0.57 -38.01
CA TYR A 250 20.07 1.03 -38.59
C TYR A 250 20.14 0.74 -40.08
N ALA A 251 19.80 -0.49 -40.50
CA ALA A 251 19.78 -0.90 -41.90
C ALA A 251 18.77 -0.08 -42.73
N PHE A 252 17.66 0.34 -42.12
CA PHE A 252 16.67 1.19 -42.79
C PHE A 252 17.20 2.58 -43.15
N GLN A 253 18.26 3.05 -42.50
CA GLN A 253 18.85 4.37 -42.78
C GLN A 253 19.69 4.40 -44.07
N PHE A 254 19.98 3.24 -44.69
CA PHE A 254 20.69 3.21 -45.96
C PHE A 254 19.84 3.79 -47.10
N LYS A 255 20.45 4.60 -47.96
CA LYS A 255 19.79 5.12 -49.16
C LYS A 255 19.34 3.97 -50.07
N GLY A 256 18.04 3.85 -50.27
CA GLY A 256 17.42 2.77 -51.07
C GLY A 256 16.84 1.62 -50.24
N ALA A 257 17.16 1.53 -48.94
CA ALA A 257 16.53 0.56 -48.05
C ALA A 257 15.01 0.75 -48.00
N ASP A 258 14.54 1.99 -47.95
CA ASP A 258 13.12 2.32 -48.00
C ASP A 258 12.39 1.69 -49.21
N ARG A 259 12.99 1.73 -50.40
CA ARG A 259 12.42 1.07 -51.59
C ARG A 259 12.40 -0.44 -51.46
N PHE A 260 13.46 -1.02 -50.90
CA PHE A 260 13.55 -2.45 -50.66
C PHE A 260 12.49 -2.92 -49.67
N PHE A 261 12.37 -2.26 -48.51
CA PHE A 261 11.37 -2.59 -47.50
C PHE A 261 9.95 -2.31 -47.99
N SER A 262 9.72 -1.20 -48.70
CA SER A 262 8.42 -0.93 -49.33
C SER A 262 8.03 -2.02 -50.33
N ALA A 263 8.96 -2.49 -51.17
CA ALA A 263 8.71 -3.59 -52.10
C ALA A 263 8.46 -4.93 -51.37
N LEU A 264 9.19 -5.19 -50.28
CA LEU A 264 9.02 -6.39 -49.46
C LEU A 264 7.66 -6.41 -48.74
N LEU A 265 7.15 -5.25 -48.33
CA LEU A 265 5.93 -5.10 -47.55
C LEU A 265 4.68 -4.83 -48.39
N ALA A 266 4.85 -4.40 -49.64
CA ALA A 266 3.76 -4.19 -50.60
C ALA A 266 2.80 -5.40 -50.73
N PRO A 267 3.26 -6.67 -50.77
CA PRO A 267 2.36 -7.83 -50.82
C PRO A 267 1.42 -7.95 -49.60
N PHE A 268 1.79 -7.36 -48.46
CA PHE A 268 1.00 -7.36 -47.24
C PHE A 268 0.18 -6.08 -47.05
N GLY A 269 0.29 -5.11 -47.96
CA GLY A 269 -0.34 -3.80 -47.81
C GLY A 269 0.21 -2.99 -46.63
N LEU A 270 1.42 -3.30 -46.16
CA LEU A 270 2.05 -2.61 -45.02
C LEU A 270 3.05 -1.57 -45.51
N SER A 271 3.07 -0.41 -44.86
CA SER A 271 4.16 0.56 -45.04
C SER A 271 5.30 0.29 -44.04
N PRO A 272 6.56 0.65 -44.36
CA PRO A 272 7.66 0.57 -43.40
C PRO A 272 7.40 1.34 -42.10
N GLU A 273 6.64 2.44 -42.18
CA GLU A 273 6.25 3.25 -41.02
C GLU A 273 5.41 2.47 -40.01
N ILE A 274 4.50 1.59 -40.47
CA ILE A 274 3.69 0.72 -39.58
C ILE A 274 4.59 -0.25 -38.79
N LEU A 275 5.70 -0.70 -39.38
CA LEU A 275 6.68 -1.50 -38.66
C LEU A 275 7.49 -0.68 -37.64
N GLY A 276 7.50 0.65 -37.76
CA GLY A 276 8.34 1.54 -36.94
C GLY A 276 9.67 1.90 -37.61
N LEU A 277 9.78 1.68 -38.92
CA LEU A 277 10.96 2.01 -39.71
C LEU A 277 10.80 3.41 -40.28
N PHE A 278 11.42 4.38 -39.63
CA PHE A 278 11.43 5.79 -40.04
C PHE A 278 12.83 6.22 -40.48
N GLN A 279 12.90 7.16 -41.42
CA GLN A 279 14.16 7.85 -41.73
C GLN A 279 14.37 8.95 -40.69
N TYR A 280 15.40 8.82 -39.85
CA TYR A 280 15.64 9.76 -38.76
C TYR A 280 16.65 10.82 -39.18
N HIS A 281 16.29 12.10 -39.06
CA HIS A 281 17.25 13.21 -39.26
C HIS A 281 18.36 13.20 -38.20
N HIS A 282 18.01 12.85 -36.96
CA HIS A 282 18.94 12.71 -35.85
C HIS A 282 18.95 11.27 -35.35
N LEU A 283 19.57 10.39 -36.13
CA LEU A 283 19.63 8.96 -35.86
C LEU A 283 20.17 8.64 -34.45
N GLN A 284 21.20 9.36 -34.01
CA GLN A 284 21.84 9.14 -32.71
C GLN A 284 20.87 9.27 -31.53
N TRP A 285 20.09 10.36 -31.50
CA TRP A 285 19.10 10.61 -30.43
C TRP A 285 17.91 9.67 -30.53
N SER A 286 17.47 9.36 -31.74
CA SER A 286 16.34 8.46 -31.99
C SER A 286 16.68 7.00 -31.64
N MET A 287 17.97 6.62 -31.71
CA MET A 287 18.47 5.28 -31.41
C MET A 287 18.82 5.07 -29.94
N LEU A 288 19.06 6.15 -29.20
CA LEU A 288 19.47 6.08 -27.80
C LEU A 288 18.51 5.27 -26.91
N PRO A 289 17.17 5.39 -27.01
CA PRO A 289 16.26 4.59 -26.19
C PRO A 289 16.39 3.08 -26.46
N TRP A 290 16.46 2.68 -27.73
CA TRP A 290 16.58 1.27 -28.12
C TRP A 290 17.88 0.65 -27.64
N VAL A 291 18.95 1.44 -27.68
CA VAL A 291 20.29 1.01 -27.28
C VAL A 291 20.38 0.96 -25.76
N LEU A 292 19.79 1.91 -25.05
CA LEU A 292 19.66 1.86 -23.60
C LEU A 292 18.88 0.61 -23.16
N ALA A 293 17.79 0.29 -23.84
CA ALA A 293 17.03 -0.94 -23.61
C ALA A 293 17.87 -2.20 -23.86
N LEU A 294 18.62 -2.26 -24.97
CA LEU A 294 19.55 -3.36 -25.23
C LEU A 294 20.59 -3.45 -24.10
N VAL A 295 21.16 -2.32 -23.68
CA VAL A 295 22.14 -2.24 -22.59
C VAL A 295 21.62 -2.82 -21.29
N LEU A 296 20.43 -2.39 -20.90
CA LEU A 296 19.76 -2.90 -19.70
C LEU A 296 19.38 -4.38 -19.82
N ALA A 297 19.00 -4.85 -21.02
CA ALA A 297 18.68 -6.24 -21.29
C ALA A 297 19.88 -7.17 -21.06
N VAL A 298 21.04 -6.83 -21.64
CA VAL A 298 22.26 -7.62 -21.49
C VAL A 298 22.79 -7.57 -20.07
N LEU A 299 22.80 -6.40 -19.43
CA LEU A 299 23.20 -6.31 -18.03
C LEU A 299 22.28 -7.18 -17.16
N SER A 300 20.97 -7.20 -17.44
CA SER A 300 20.02 -8.05 -16.74
C SER A 300 20.28 -9.54 -17.01
N ALA A 301 20.59 -9.90 -18.26
CA ALA A 301 20.95 -11.26 -18.65
C ALA A 301 22.25 -11.73 -18.00
N SER A 302 23.28 -10.87 -17.94
CA SER A 302 24.59 -11.19 -17.37
C SER A 302 24.48 -11.40 -15.87
N VAL A 303 23.85 -10.46 -15.15
CA VAL A 303 23.64 -10.59 -13.70
C VAL A 303 22.76 -11.80 -13.39
N SER A 304 21.78 -12.11 -14.26
CA SER A 304 20.98 -13.34 -14.12
C SER A 304 21.86 -14.59 -14.19
N ARG A 305 22.78 -14.65 -15.16
CA ARG A 305 23.73 -15.77 -15.34
C ARG A 305 24.65 -15.93 -14.14
N ASP A 306 25.12 -14.82 -13.56
CA ASP A 306 26.00 -14.84 -12.39
C ASP A 306 25.25 -15.35 -11.14
N VAL A 307 24.03 -14.85 -10.90
CA VAL A 307 23.16 -15.33 -9.82
C VAL A 307 22.88 -16.83 -9.96
N HIS A 308 22.74 -17.32 -11.19
CA HIS A 308 22.59 -18.73 -11.50
C HIS A 308 23.83 -19.57 -11.20
N ALA A 309 24.99 -19.14 -11.69
CA ALA A 309 26.25 -19.85 -11.45
C ALA A 309 26.55 -19.96 -9.94
N ILE A 310 26.24 -18.91 -9.16
CA ILE A 310 26.36 -18.92 -7.70
C ILE A 310 25.38 -19.92 -7.07
N ARG A 311 24.15 -20.02 -7.61
CA ARG A 311 23.15 -20.98 -7.10
C ARG A 311 23.56 -22.43 -7.40
N ASP A 312 24.05 -22.70 -8.60
CA ASP A 312 24.40 -24.05 -9.05
C ASP A 312 25.71 -24.55 -8.43
N SER A 313 26.70 -23.68 -8.24
CA SER A 313 27.95 -24.03 -7.52
C SER A 313 27.71 -24.47 -6.07
N ARG A 314 26.61 -24.03 -5.45
CA ARG A 314 26.22 -24.47 -4.09
C ARG A 314 25.68 -25.90 -4.07
N ILE A 315 25.10 -26.36 -5.18
CA ILE A 315 24.54 -27.71 -5.31
C ILE A 315 25.65 -28.70 -5.67
N SER A 316 26.62 -28.27 -6.49
CA SER A 316 27.68 -29.12 -7.01
C SER A 316 28.92 -29.20 -6.13
N SER A 317 29.09 -28.30 -5.15
CA SER A 317 30.10 -28.45 -4.08
C SER A 317 29.76 -29.71 -3.28
N PRO A 318 30.53 -30.82 -3.44
CA PRO A 318 30.38 -31.96 -2.55
C PRO A 318 30.78 -31.41 -1.18
N ARG A 319 29.92 -31.59 -0.17
CA ARG A 319 30.32 -31.46 1.24
C ARG A 319 31.41 -32.48 1.51
N ALA A 320 32.64 -32.15 1.12
CA ALA A 320 33.81 -32.88 1.51
C ALA A 320 33.99 -32.68 3.02
N GLY A 321 33.60 -33.69 3.79
CA GLY A 321 34.31 -34.00 5.03
C GLY A 321 33.72 -33.62 6.38
N LEU A 322 32.49 -33.09 6.51
CA LEU A 322 31.85 -32.95 7.83
C LEU A 322 30.71 -33.98 7.97
N ARG A 323 31.09 -35.21 8.34
CA ARG A 323 30.20 -36.25 8.85
C ARG A 323 29.67 -35.82 10.22
N GLY A 324 28.49 -35.19 10.24
CA GLY A 324 27.65 -35.03 11.43
C GLY A 324 26.21 -35.40 11.07
N PRO A 325 25.49 -36.18 11.89
CA PRO A 325 24.17 -36.68 11.55
C PRO A 325 23.09 -35.63 11.85
N SER A 326 22.87 -34.69 10.93
CA SER A 326 21.62 -33.92 10.86
C SER A 326 21.55 -33.14 9.55
N THR A 327 21.23 -33.83 8.46
CA THR A 327 20.90 -33.16 7.19
C THR A 327 19.52 -33.57 6.75
N TYR A 328 18.52 -32.85 7.28
CA TYR A 328 17.30 -32.61 6.52
C TYR A 328 17.70 -31.95 5.20
N SER A 329 17.40 -32.61 4.10
CA SER A 329 17.54 -32.06 2.75
C SER A 329 16.53 -30.92 2.59
N TYR A 330 16.91 -29.71 2.98
CA TYR A 330 16.11 -28.53 2.70
C TYR A 330 16.12 -28.29 1.20
N SER A 331 15.01 -28.62 0.54
CA SER A 331 14.78 -28.27 -0.86
C SER A 331 14.97 -26.76 -1.02
N ALA A 332 15.88 -26.38 -1.90
CA ALA A 332 16.30 -25.01 -2.16
C ALA A 332 15.15 -24.11 -2.65
N HIS A 333 14.36 -23.58 -1.72
CA HIS A 333 13.49 -22.43 -1.95
C HIS A 333 14.33 -21.16 -1.73
N SER A 334 14.48 -20.37 -2.80
CA SER A 334 15.30 -19.15 -2.88
C SER A 334 15.01 -18.12 -1.78
N ASP A 335 13.81 -18.15 -1.21
CA ASP A 335 13.35 -17.18 -0.22
C ASP A 335 13.90 -17.47 1.19
N PHE A 336 14.56 -18.62 1.40
CA PHE A 336 15.20 -18.96 2.68
C PHE A 336 16.49 -18.17 2.92
N ILE A 337 17.14 -17.69 1.85
CA ILE A 337 18.45 -17.02 1.94
C ILE A 337 18.32 -15.62 2.56
N ASP A 338 17.23 -14.90 2.32
CA ASP A 338 17.02 -13.56 2.90
C ASP A 338 16.65 -13.62 4.41
N GLU A 339 15.98 -14.68 4.88
CA GLU A 339 15.55 -14.79 6.29
C GLU A 339 16.60 -15.46 7.18
N SER A 340 17.33 -16.48 6.70
CA SER A 340 18.40 -17.09 7.50
C SER A 340 19.61 -16.16 7.69
N PHE A 341 19.83 -15.21 6.77
CA PHE A 341 20.89 -14.21 6.88
C PHE A 341 20.63 -13.17 7.98
N ASN A 342 19.36 -12.89 8.30
CA ASN A 342 18.99 -11.95 9.37
C ASN A 342 19.33 -12.47 10.78
N HIS A 343 19.56 -13.77 10.94
CA HIS A 343 19.95 -14.36 12.22
C HIS A 343 21.46 -14.53 12.41
N SER A 344 22.30 -14.29 11.39
CA SER A 344 23.75 -14.53 11.46
C SER A 344 24.62 -13.30 11.26
N ILE A 345 24.03 -12.10 11.18
CA ILE A 345 24.77 -10.84 11.06
C ILE A 345 24.63 -10.06 12.37
N ASP A 346 25.65 -10.17 13.23
CA ASP A 346 25.89 -9.28 14.37
C ASP A 346 26.36 -7.90 13.87
N VAL A 347 25.48 -7.15 13.21
CA VAL A 347 25.72 -5.75 12.85
C VAL A 347 24.60 -4.91 13.44
N GLU A 348 24.78 -4.50 14.69
CA GLU A 348 23.79 -3.77 15.49
C GLU A 348 23.32 -2.46 14.81
N ASP A 349 24.12 -1.85 13.91
CA ASP A 349 23.80 -0.58 13.25
C ASP A 349 22.99 -0.70 11.94
N VAL A 350 22.99 -1.86 11.26
CA VAL A 350 22.17 -2.10 10.05
C VAL A 350 20.78 -2.63 10.41
N GLY A 351 20.56 -2.97 11.69
CA GLY A 351 19.30 -3.53 12.18
C GLY A 351 18.09 -2.62 11.98
N LEU A 352 18.22 -1.29 12.11
CA LEU A 352 17.06 -0.40 12.02
C LEU A 352 16.49 -0.30 10.60
N SER A 353 17.33 -0.19 9.58
CA SER A 353 16.89 -0.10 8.18
C SER A 353 16.32 -1.42 7.68
N LEU A 354 16.92 -2.56 8.06
CA LEU A 354 16.39 -3.89 7.77
C LEU A 354 15.05 -4.14 8.45
N ASN A 355 14.89 -3.71 9.71
CA ASN A 355 13.62 -3.80 10.42
C ASN A 355 12.54 -2.93 9.78
N LEU A 356 12.86 -1.70 9.36
CA LEU A 356 11.89 -0.84 8.66
C LEU A 356 11.46 -1.45 7.33
N VAL A 357 12.41 -2.00 6.54
CA VAL A 357 12.10 -2.69 5.28
C VAL A 357 11.25 -3.93 5.53
N ALA A 358 11.51 -4.71 6.59
CA ALA A 358 10.70 -5.86 6.96
C ALA A 358 9.27 -5.46 7.37
N VAL A 359 9.12 -4.38 8.16
CA VAL A 359 7.81 -3.82 8.54
C VAL A 359 7.05 -3.31 7.32
N LEU A 360 7.70 -2.53 6.44
CA LEU A 360 7.13 -2.05 5.18
C LEU A 360 6.70 -3.22 4.28
N LYS A 361 7.54 -4.25 4.15
CA LYS A 361 7.23 -5.46 3.37
C LYS A 361 6.02 -6.19 3.95
N ARG A 362 5.94 -6.34 5.28
CA ARG A 362 4.80 -6.97 5.95
C ARG A 362 3.53 -6.15 5.77
N ALA A 363 3.59 -4.84 5.98
CA ALA A 363 2.46 -3.94 5.78
C ALA A 363 1.96 -3.97 4.32
N LEU A 364 2.88 -3.93 3.36
CA LEU A 364 2.57 -4.05 1.93
C LEU A 364 1.90 -5.39 1.63
N VAL A 365 2.44 -6.50 2.13
CA VAL A 365 1.82 -7.82 1.96
C VAL A 365 0.42 -7.88 2.57
N ILE A 366 0.19 -7.27 3.73
CA ILE A 366 -1.12 -7.28 4.40
C ILE A 366 -2.14 -6.45 3.63
N HIS A 367 -1.74 -5.24 3.20
CA HIS A 367 -2.65 -4.25 2.60
C HIS A 367 -2.73 -4.26 1.08
N THR A 368 -1.91 -5.04 0.38
CA THR A 368 -1.92 -5.15 -1.09
C THR A 368 -3.28 -5.47 -1.69
N GLY A 369 -4.09 -6.31 -1.02
CA GLY A 369 -5.45 -6.58 -1.46
C GLY A 369 -6.37 -5.35 -1.40
N LYS A 370 -6.17 -4.47 -0.40
CA LYS A 370 -6.91 -3.20 -0.28
C LYS A 370 -6.44 -2.20 -1.35
N VAL A 371 -5.14 -2.12 -1.59
CA VAL A 371 -4.57 -1.31 -2.67
C VAL A 371 -5.08 -1.78 -4.03
N LEU A 372 -5.28 -3.09 -4.23
CA LEU A 372 -5.86 -3.64 -5.46
C LEU A 372 -7.32 -3.20 -5.65
N LEU A 373 -8.13 -3.21 -4.59
CA LEU A 373 -9.51 -2.71 -4.66
C LEU A 373 -9.55 -1.23 -5.06
N VAL A 374 -8.68 -0.40 -4.47
CA VAL A 374 -8.56 1.03 -4.85
C VAL A 374 -8.08 1.19 -6.28
N ALA A 375 -7.09 0.41 -6.72
CA ALA A 375 -6.61 0.45 -8.10
C ALA A 375 -7.70 0.05 -9.11
N LEU A 376 -8.48 -1.00 -8.80
CA LEU A 376 -9.61 -1.43 -9.63
C LEU A 376 -10.69 -0.35 -9.72
N PHE A 377 -11.02 0.29 -8.60
CA PHE A 377 -11.96 1.41 -8.58
C PHE A 377 -11.44 2.57 -9.42
N LEU A 378 -10.19 2.99 -9.19
CA LEU A 378 -9.57 4.08 -9.93
C LEU A 378 -9.49 3.77 -11.44
N ALA A 379 -9.19 2.55 -11.85
CA ALA A 379 -9.24 2.18 -13.27
C ALA A 379 -10.67 2.09 -13.81
N GLY A 380 -11.65 1.76 -12.96
CA GLY A 380 -13.06 1.78 -13.31
C GLY A 380 -13.62 3.18 -13.56
N THR A 381 -13.15 4.17 -12.78
CA THR A 381 -13.69 5.54 -12.79
C THR A 381 -12.79 6.59 -13.45
N ASN A 382 -11.48 6.35 -13.60
CA ASN A 382 -10.53 7.27 -14.26
C ASN A 382 -10.46 7.13 -15.78
N CYS A 383 -11.40 6.42 -16.42
CA CYS A 383 -11.54 6.46 -17.87
C CYS A 383 -12.16 7.80 -18.34
N TYR A 384 -11.77 8.91 -17.71
CA TYR A 384 -12.12 10.25 -18.16
C TYR A 384 -11.32 10.51 -19.41
N SER A 385 -12.03 10.49 -20.52
CA SER A 385 -11.43 10.73 -21.80
C SER A 385 -12.27 11.76 -22.52
N GLN A 386 -11.73 12.96 -22.58
CA GLN A 386 -12.18 13.95 -23.53
C GLN A 386 -11.61 13.56 -24.89
N TYR A 387 -12.50 13.17 -25.81
CA TYR A 387 -12.12 12.91 -27.19
C TYR A 387 -12.71 13.99 -28.07
N ASP A 388 -11.84 14.68 -28.81
CA ASP A 388 -12.29 15.47 -29.94
C ASP A 388 -12.65 14.51 -31.07
N ALA A 389 -13.94 14.23 -31.21
CA ALA A 389 -14.47 13.56 -32.39
C ALA A 389 -14.73 14.61 -33.47
N VAL A 390 -14.20 14.39 -34.67
CA VAL A 390 -14.64 15.18 -35.83
C VAL A 390 -15.94 14.56 -36.30
N VAL A 391 -17.06 15.15 -35.92
CA VAL A 391 -18.39 14.67 -36.30
C VAL A 391 -18.81 15.43 -37.55
N LYS A 392 -19.24 14.67 -38.56
CA LYS A 392 -19.89 15.23 -39.74
C LYS A 392 -21.33 15.57 -39.36
N MET A 393 -21.61 16.84 -39.08
CA MET A 393 -22.96 17.31 -38.82
C MET A 393 -23.62 17.66 -40.15
N HIS A 394 -24.72 17.00 -40.49
CA HIS A 394 -25.59 17.44 -41.57
C HIS A 394 -26.34 18.68 -41.08
N GLY A 395 -25.99 19.85 -41.61
CA GLY A 395 -26.75 21.07 -41.38
C GLY A 395 -28.16 20.94 -41.97
N GLU A 396 -29.12 21.68 -41.43
CA GLU A 396 -30.51 21.70 -41.92
C GLU A 396 -30.60 22.09 -43.42
N ASP A 397 -29.61 22.83 -43.91
CA ASP A 397 -29.47 23.23 -45.32
C ASP A 397 -28.92 22.12 -46.24
N GLY A 398 -28.69 20.91 -45.71
CA GLY A 398 -28.05 19.80 -46.45
C GLY A 398 -26.55 19.98 -46.65
N THR A 399 -25.93 20.97 -46.00
CA THR A 399 -24.48 21.18 -46.04
C THR A 399 -23.78 20.37 -44.96
N ASP A 400 -22.72 19.67 -45.35
CA ASP A 400 -21.89 18.87 -44.46
C ASP A 400 -20.88 19.76 -43.72
N VAL A 401 -21.16 20.08 -42.46
CA VAL A 401 -20.22 20.83 -41.61
C VAL A 401 -19.47 19.85 -40.73
N TRP A 402 -18.15 19.80 -40.89
CA TRP A 402 -17.26 19.03 -40.01
C TRP A 402 -16.98 19.85 -38.76
N GLY A 403 -17.60 19.49 -37.64
CA GLY A 403 -17.37 20.11 -36.34
C GLY A 403 -16.50 19.23 -35.45
N ASN A 404 -15.57 19.84 -34.71
CA ASN A 404 -14.91 19.15 -33.60
C ASN A 404 -15.86 19.16 -32.41
N VAL A 405 -16.46 18.00 -32.10
CA VAL A 405 -17.26 17.81 -30.91
C VAL A 405 -16.39 17.08 -29.88
N THR A 406 -16.14 17.74 -28.75
CA THR A 406 -15.55 17.11 -27.57
C THR A 406 -16.61 16.20 -26.95
N VAL A 407 -16.51 14.89 -27.19
CA VAL A 407 -17.34 13.91 -26.50
C VAL A 407 -16.61 13.54 -25.21
N THR A 408 -17.25 13.80 -24.07
CA THR A 408 -16.71 13.44 -22.76
C THR A 408 -17.33 12.13 -22.32
N LEU A 409 -16.64 11.02 -22.53
CA LEU A 409 -17.04 9.74 -21.94
C LEU A 409 -16.56 9.68 -20.49
N ARG A 410 -17.50 9.40 -19.58
CA ARG A 410 -17.26 9.33 -18.14
C ARG A 410 -16.84 7.94 -17.67
N ALA A 411 -17.41 6.90 -18.29
CA ALA A 411 -17.09 5.49 -18.06
C ALA A 411 -17.20 4.69 -19.36
N THR A 412 -16.70 3.45 -19.33
CA THR A 412 -16.64 2.55 -20.49
C THR A 412 -17.17 1.17 -20.09
N VAL A 413 -17.63 0.38 -21.07
CA VAL A 413 -17.99 -1.02 -20.82
C VAL A 413 -16.80 -1.79 -20.25
N SER A 414 -15.57 -1.46 -20.68
CA SER A 414 -14.38 -2.08 -20.13
C SER A 414 -14.22 -1.84 -18.61
N SER A 415 -14.70 -0.70 -18.10
CA SER A 415 -14.67 -0.41 -16.67
C SER A 415 -15.74 -1.13 -15.86
N THR A 416 -16.86 -1.54 -16.47
CA THR A 416 -17.86 -2.40 -15.79
C THR A 416 -17.23 -3.68 -15.27
N VAL A 417 -16.33 -4.30 -16.05
CA VAL A 417 -15.64 -5.53 -15.66
C VAL A 417 -14.69 -5.29 -14.48
N TYR A 418 -14.04 -4.12 -14.39
CA TYR A 418 -13.23 -3.78 -13.22
C TYR A 418 -14.08 -3.65 -11.95
N VAL A 419 -15.27 -3.06 -12.06
CA VAL A 419 -16.22 -2.96 -10.93
C VAL A 419 -16.73 -4.35 -10.54
N VAL A 420 -17.13 -5.19 -11.51
CA VAL A 420 -17.51 -6.58 -11.22
C VAL A 420 -16.38 -7.35 -10.53
N LEU A 421 -15.14 -7.19 -10.99
CA LEU A 421 -13.98 -7.82 -10.38
C LEU A 421 -13.71 -7.31 -8.96
N LEU A 422 -13.87 -6.01 -8.73
CA LEU A 422 -13.78 -5.39 -7.42
C LEU A 422 -14.81 -6.02 -6.46
N LEU A 423 -16.07 -6.16 -6.89
CA LEU A 423 -17.14 -6.76 -6.09
C LEU A 423 -16.85 -8.23 -5.78
N LEU A 424 -16.45 -9.01 -6.78
CA LEU A 424 -16.08 -10.42 -6.60
C LEU A 424 -14.87 -10.58 -5.68
N PHE A 425 -13.85 -9.72 -5.81
CA PHE A 425 -12.65 -9.76 -5.00
C PHE A 425 -12.95 -9.42 -3.54
N ASN A 426 -13.78 -8.40 -3.32
CA ASN A 426 -14.27 -8.01 -2.00
C ASN A 426 -15.08 -9.14 -1.33
N ALA A 427 -15.85 -9.90 -2.11
CA ALA A 427 -16.66 -10.99 -1.60
C ALA A 427 -15.89 -12.30 -1.30
N THR A 428 -14.87 -12.64 -2.10
CA THR A 428 -14.30 -14.02 -2.08
C THR A 428 -12.79 -14.12 -1.87
N ASN A 429 -12.03 -13.01 -1.88
CA ASN A 429 -10.55 -12.97 -1.73
C ASN A 429 -9.83 -14.17 -2.39
N ASN A 430 -10.24 -14.50 -3.61
CA ASN A 430 -9.82 -15.72 -4.30
C ASN A 430 -8.61 -15.43 -5.20
N SER A 431 -7.58 -16.26 -5.13
CA SER A 431 -6.41 -16.15 -6.02
C SER A 431 -6.78 -16.26 -7.51
N VAL A 432 -7.84 -17.00 -7.84
CA VAL A 432 -8.32 -17.13 -9.23
C VAL A 432 -8.79 -15.78 -9.78
N LEU A 433 -9.43 -14.95 -8.95
CA LEU A 433 -9.88 -13.62 -9.37
C LEU A 433 -8.70 -12.68 -9.64
N VAL A 434 -7.60 -12.81 -8.90
CA VAL A 434 -6.38 -12.04 -9.19
C VAL A 434 -5.81 -12.42 -10.54
N LEU A 435 -5.74 -13.72 -10.86
CA LEU A 435 -5.30 -14.19 -12.17
C LEU A 435 -6.22 -13.69 -13.30
N PHE A 436 -7.53 -13.78 -13.10
CA PHE A 436 -8.49 -13.24 -14.07
C PHE A 436 -8.31 -11.73 -14.27
N THR A 437 -8.10 -10.97 -13.18
CA THR A 437 -7.82 -9.53 -13.24
C THR A 437 -6.56 -9.24 -14.05
N LEU A 438 -5.51 -10.05 -13.90
CA LEU A 438 -4.28 -9.94 -14.69
C LEU A 438 -4.52 -10.22 -16.18
N CYS A 439 -5.23 -11.31 -16.52
CA CYS A 439 -5.54 -11.62 -17.90
C CYS A 439 -6.42 -10.54 -18.54
N TYR A 440 -7.43 -10.05 -17.81
CA TYR A 440 -8.32 -9.00 -18.27
C TYR A 440 -7.60 -7.66 -18.49
N THR A 441 -6.80 -7.20 -17.51
CA THR A 441 -6.01 -5.96 -17.64
C THR A 441 -5.03 -6.02 -18.82
N VAL A 442 -4.35 -7.15 -19.01
CA VAL A 442 -3.47 -7.38 -20.17
C VAL A 442 -4.25 -7.33 -21.48
N GLY A 443 -5.41 -7.98 -21.54
CA GLY A 443 -6.30 -7.93 -22.70
C GLY A 443 -6.73 -6.50 -23.04
N VAL A 444 -7.23 -5.74 -22.06
CA VAL A 444 -7.65 -4.35 -22.24
C VAL A 444 -6.48 -3.47 -22.71
N MET A 445 -5.32 -3.58 -22.05
CA MET A 445 -4.13 -2.82 -22.47
C MET A 445 -3.71 -3.13 -23.90
N LEU A 446 -3.72 -4.41 -24.29
CA LEU A 446 -3.40 -4.82 -25.66
C LEU A 446 -4.44 -4.31 -26.66
N CYS A 447 -5.74 -4.38 -26.34
CA CYS A 447 -6.79 -3.85 -27.21
C CYS A 447 -6.68 -2.33 -27.39
N ILE A 448 -6.47 -1.56 -26.32
CA ILE A 448 -6.26 -0.11 -26.38
C ILE A 448 -5.03 0.23 -27.23
N TYR A 449 -3.94 -0.51 -27.03
CA TYR A 449 -2.68 -0.31 -27.76
C TYR A 449 -2.82 -0.67 -29.24
N LEU A 450 -3.43 -1.82 -29.56
CA LEU A 450 -3.66 -2.29 -30.92
C LEU A 450 -4.64 -1.38 -31.67
N TYR A 451 -5.64 -0.81 -31.00
CA TYR A 451 -6.57 0.14 -31.61
C TYR A 451 -5.91 1.42 -32.12
N GLN A 452 -4.71 1.75 -31.63
CA GLN A 452 -3.98 2.89 -32.15
C GLN A 452 -3.39 2.66 -33.55
N PHE A 453 -3.30 1.40 -34.01
CA PHE A 453 -2.85 1.10 -35.38
C PHE A 453 -3.92 1.43 -36.39
N SER A 454 -3.54 2.11 -37.48
CA SER A 454 -4.45 2.37 -38.61
C SER A 454 -5.09 1.10 -39.12
N LEU A 455 -4.32 0.02 -39.32
CA LEU A 455 -4.84 -1.27 -39.78
C LEU A 455 -5.99 -1.80 -38.90
N PHE A 456 -5.84 -1.72 -37.58
CA PHE A 456 -6.85 -2.23 -36.65
C PHE A 456 -8.03 -1.26 -36.52
N ALA A 457 -7.76 0.05 -36.56
CA ALA A 457 -8.79 1.08 -36.61
C ALA A 457 -9.64 0.96 -37.89
N ASP A 458 -9.03 0.66 -39.03
CA ASP A 458 -9.71 0.47 -40.32
C ASP A 458 -10.59 -0.78 -40.29
N MET A 459 -10.14 -1.87 -39.65
CA MET A 459 -10.99 -3.05 -39.44
C MET A 459 -12.22 -2.74 -38.57
N LEU A 460 -12.07 -1.85 -37.59
CA LEU A 460 -13.16 -1.42 -36.71
C LEU A 460 -13.93 -0.19 -37.22
N SER A 461 -13.52 0.42 -38.33
CA SER A 461 -14.15 1.61 -38.91
C SER A 461 -15.62 1.43 -39.30
N ARG A 462 -16.09 0.17 -39.38
CA ARG A 462 -17.49 -0.18 -39.60
C ARG A 462 -18.38 0.15 -38.39
N PHE A 463 -17.80 0.30 -37.20
CA PHE A 463 -18.51 0.70 -36.00
C PHE A 463 -18.40 2.21 -35.81
N ASP A 464 -19.47 2.81 -35.29
CA ASP A 464 -19.47 4.22 -34.91
C ASP A 464 -18.35 4.47 -33.87
N PRO A 465 -17.47 5.47 -34.07
CA PRO A 465 -16.45 5.85 -33.09
C PRO A 465 -16.98 6.05 -31.67
N ALA A 466 -18.21 6.53 -31.51
CA ALA A 466 -18.83 6.68 -30.19
C ALA A 466 -19.13 5.33 -29.53
N VAL A 467 -19.53 4.31 -30.30
CA VAL A 467 -19.68 2.93 -29.79
C VAL A 467 -18.32 2.35 -29.37
N LEU A 468 -17.29 2.51 -30.20
CA LEU A 468 -15.94 2.02 -29.86
C LEU A 468 -15.41 2.69 -28.60
N ALA A 469 -15.61 4.01 -28.48
CA ALA A 469 -15.20 4.77 -27.31
C ALA A 469 -16.01 4.36 -26.06
N TYR A 470 -17.31 4.03 -26.20
CA TYR A 470 -18.11 3.42 -25.13
C TYR A 470 -17.53 2.07 -24.66
N PHE A 471 -16.93 1.27 -25.55
CA PHE A 471 -16.18 0.05 -25.18
C PHE A 471 -14.78 0.33 -24.59
N GLY A 472 -14.36 1.60 -24.49
CA GLY A 472 -13.03 1.99 -24.02
C GLY A 472 -11.94 1.93 -25.10
N LEU A 473 -12.32 1.82 -26.37
CA LEU A 473 -11.42 1.88 -27.52
C LEU A 473 -11.50 3.26 -28.16
N ALA A 474 -10.47 4.06 -27.92
CA ALA A 474 -10.43 5.40 -28.46
C ALA A 474 -9.05 5.78 -28.95
N LYS A 475 -9.05 6.57 -30.03
CA LYS A 475 -7.84 6.89 -30.78
C LYS A 475 -7.18 8.09 -30.13
N SER A 476 -5.94 7.91 -29.71
CA SER A 476 -5.16 8.97 -29.10
C SER A 476 -4.54 9.87 -30.18
N LYS A 477 -4.64 11.19 -30.02
CA LYS A 477 -3.94 12.15 -30.91
C LYS A 477 -2.43 12.20 -30.67
N SER A 478 -1.97 11.82 -29.48
CA SER A 478 -0.56 11.88 -29.09
C SER A 478 -0.13 10.68 -28.25
N SER A 479 1.16 10.37 -28.25
CA SER A 479 1.73 9.34 -27.36
C SER A 479 1.50 9.67 -25.87
N GLY A 480 1.50 10.96 -25.52
CA GLY A 480 1.18 11.41 -24.16
C GLY A 480 -0.25 11.06 -23.72
N MET A 481 -1.25 11.24 -24.58
CA MET A 481 -2.62 10.85 -24.27
C MET A 481 -2.79 9.32 -24.24
N LEU A 482 -2.05 8.57 -25.06
CA LEU A 482 -2.04 7.10 -24.97
C LEU A 482 -1.52 6.62 -23.61
N ALA A 483 -0.45 7.26 -23.10
CA ALA A 483 0.06 6.97 -21.77
C ALA A 483 -0.98 7.26 -20.69
N GLN A 484 -1.75 8.35 -20.81
CA GLN A 484 -2.84 8.65 -19.88
C GLN A 484 -3.95 7.59 -19.91
N PHE A 485 -4.31 7.05 -21.08
CA PHE A 485 -5.28 5.95 -21.17
C PHE A 485 -4.75 4.63 -20.60
N LEU A 486 -3.47 4.33 -20.78
CA LEU A 486 -2.88 3.07 -20.29
C LEU A 486 -2.50 3.12 -18.80
N LEU A 487 -2.21 4.29 -18.23
CA LEU A 487 -1.68 4.43 -16.87
C LEU A 487 -2.58 3.80 -15.79
N PRO A 488 -3.92 3.97 -15.77
CA PRO A 488 -4.78 3.30 -14.81
C PRO A 488 -4.70 1.78 -14.91
N HIS A 489 -4.66 1.24 -16.13
CA HIS A 489 -4.57 -0.21 -16.36
C HIS A 489 -3.20 -0.78 -15.99
N ILE A 490 -2.11 -0.04 -16.26
CA ILE A 490 -0.75 -0.39 -15.80
C ILE A 490 -0.71 -0.39 -14.27
N GLY A 491 -1.38 0.56 -13.62
CA GLY A 491 -1.54 0.62 -12.16
C GLY A 491 -2.23 -0.63 -11.60
N VAL A 492 -3.38 -1.02 -12.16
CA VAL A 492 -4.08 -2.26 -11.77
C VAL A 492 -3.20 -3.48 -12.00
N PHE A 493 -2.56 -3.58 -13.17
CA PHE A 493 -1.68 -4.69 -13.50
C PHE A 493 -0.53 -4.83 -12.48
N ALA A 494 0.16 -3.72 -12.16
CA ALA A 494 1.25 -3.72 -11.18
C ALA A 494 0.78 -4.15 -9.78
N VAL A 495 -0.37 -3.62 -9.32
CA VAL A 495 -0.92 -3.95 -7.99
C VAL A 495 -1.45 -5.39 -7.95
N ALA A 496 -2.10 -5.87 -9.02
CA ALA A 496 -2.60 -7.25 -9.12
C ALA A 496 -1.44 -8.26 -9.10
N LEU A 497 -0.33 -7.94 -9.75
CA LEU A 497 0.87 -8.73 -9.67
C LEU A 497 1.44 -8.72 -8.25
N LEU A 498 1.55 -7.55 -7.62
CA LEU A 498 2.02 -7.43 -6.24
C LEU A 498 1.16 -8.24 -5.25
N GLN A 499 -0.17 -8.25 -5.46
CA GLN A 499 -1.10 -9.09 -4.70
C GLN A 499 -0.90 -10.59 -4.98
N THR A 500 -0.61 -10.98 -6.22
CA THR A 500 -0.28 -12.37 -6.54
C THR A 500 0.96 -12.83 -5.76
N LYS A 501 1.99 -11.99 -5.71
CA LYS A 501 3.20 -12.25 -4.93
C LYS A 501 2.92 -12.32 -3.44
N SER A 502 2.09 -11.41 -2.91
CA SER A 502 1.69 -11.40 -1.50
C SER A 502 0.96 -12.69 -1.12
N LEU A 503 0.05 -13.18 -1.98
CA LEU A 503 -0.68 -14.44 -1.79
C LEU A 503 0.25 -15.66 -1.86
N LEU A 504 1.18 -15.70 -2.81
CA LEU A 504 2.19 -16.76 -2.91
C LEU A 504 3.06 -16.81 -1.64
N TRP A 505 3.50 -15.66 -1.16
CA TRP A 505 4.29 -15.56 0.07
C TRP A 505 3.50 -15.99 1.30
N ARG A 506 2.23 -15.57 1.44
CA ARG A 506 1.35 -16.03 2.54
C ARG A 506 1.19 -17.55 2.53
N ARG A 507 0.99 -18.17 1.36
CA ARG A 507 0.89 -19.64 1.21
C ARG A 507 2.20 -20.33 1.60
N GLN A 508 3.34 -19.78 1.20
CA GLN A 508 4.65 -20.29 1.61
C GLN A 508 4.84 -20.20 3.12
N MET A 509 4.49 -19.07 3.74
CA MET A 509 4.58 -18.87 5.19
C MET A 509 3.66 -19.82 5.95
N GLN A 510 2.42 -20.02 5.52
CA GLN A 510 1.51 -20.99 6.13
C GLN A 510 2.06 -22.42 6.06
N ARG A 511 2.62 -22.83 4.91
CA ARG A 511 3.26 -24.14 4.76
C ARG A 511 4.51 -24.30 5.64
N ARG A 512 5.23 -23.21 5.94
CA ARG A 512 6.41 -23.22 6.83
C ARG A 512 6.03 -23.24 8.31
N GLN A 513 5.01 -22.47 8.70
CA GLN A 513 4.59 -22.36 10.10
C GLN A 513 3.89 -23.62 10.60
N GLN A 514 3.13 -24.34 9.76
CA GLN A 514 2.46 -25.58 10.16
C GLN A 514 3.41 -26.63 10.75
N PRO A 515 4.49 -27.07 10.08
CA PRO A 515 5.39 -28.08 10.65
C PRO A 515 6.21 -27.55 11.81
N MET A 516 6.63 -26.28 11.81
CA MET A 516 7.40 -25.72 12.92
C MET A 516 6.55 -25.60 14.19
N LEU A 517 5.29 -25.16 14.06
CA LEU A 517 4.37 -25.07 15.19
C LEU A 517 3.95 -26.46 15.69
N ILE A 518 3.70 -27.42 14.79
CA ILE A 518 3.38 -28.81 15.17
C ILE A 518 4.57 -29.46 15.87
N ASN A 519 5.79 -29.28 15.37
CA ASN A 519 6.99 -29.82 16.00
C ASN A 519 7.30 -29.12 17.33
N LEU A 520 7.14 -27.80 17.45
CA LEU A 520 7.31 -27.10 18.73
C LEU A 520 6.26 -27.54 19.76
N LEU A 521 5.00 -27.70 19.34
CA LEU A 521 3.92 -28.15 20.22
C LEU A 521 4.10 -29.62 20.62
N GLN A 522 4.66 -30.47 19.75
CA GLN A 522 5.02 -31.86 20.07
C GLN A 522 6.26 -31.96 20.98
N GLU A 523 7.29 -31.13 20.77
CA GLU A 523 8.51 -31.17 21.60
C GLU A 523 8.31 -30.57 23.00
N ILE A 524 7.41 -29.59 23.16
CA ILE A 524 7.28 -28.85 24.41
C ILE A 524 6.21 -29.46 25.35
N GLY A 525 5.34 -30.35 24.87
CA GLY A 525 4.38 -31.09 25.71
C GLY A 525 3.44 -30.23 26.56
N LEU A 526 3.34 -28.92 26.28
CA LEU A 526 2.58 -27.96 27.07
C LEU A 526 1.26 -27.59 26.35
N PRO A 527 0.13 -27.52 27.08
CA PRO A 527 -1.08 -26.91 26.56
C PRO A 527 -0.80 -25.45 26.21
N ALA A 528 -1.29 -25.03 25.05
CA ALA A 528 -1.01 -23.75 24.38
C ALA A 528 -1.15 -22.52 25.30
N LEU A 529 -0.03 -22.05 25.86
CA LEU A 529 0.07 -20.70 26.43
C LEU A 529 0.57 -19.73 25.35
N PRO A 530 -0.04 -18.54 25.20
CA PRO A 530 0.38 -17.57 24.19
C PRO A 530 1.77 -17.05 24.54
N ALA A 531 2.77 -17.50 23.76
CA ALA A 531 4.16 -17.06 23.83
C ALA A 531 4.29 -15.58 23.43
N ARG A 532 4.07 -14.67 24.40
CA ARG A 532 4.24 -13.22 24.21
C ARG A 532 5.29 -12.57 25.11
N GLY A 533 5.94 -13.31 25.99
CA GLY A 533 6.87 -12.71 26.95
C GLY A 533 8.15 -13.49 27.07
N LEU A 534 9.17 -13.22 26.23
CA LEU A 534 10.59 -13.43 26.58
C LEU A 534 11.56 -13.05 25.44
N VAL A 535 11.73 -11.75 25.14
CA VAL A 535 13.03 -11.23 24.63
C VAL A 535 13.22 -9.79 25.10
N LYS A 536 14.28 -9.55 25.90
CA LYS A 536 14.68 -8.24 26.47
C LYS A 536 15.94 -7.71 25.76
N LYS A 537 15.93 -6.43 25.34
CA LYS A 537 16.93 -5.35 25.64
C LYS A 537 16.60 -4.09 24.80
N SER A 538 15.96 -3.07 25.38
CA SER A 538 16.52 -1.83 25.99
C SER A 538 16.44 -0.56 25.13
N LEU A 539 16.68 -0.58 23.80
CA LEU A 539 16.41 0.59 22.93
C LEU A 539 15.13 0.42 22.06
N VAL A 540 14.68 -0.83 22.00
CA VAL A 540 13.58 -1.35 21.18
C VAL A 540 12.20 -1.10 21.82
N ARG A 541 12.12 -0.62 23.06
CA ARG A 541 10.86 -0.54 23.84
C ARG A 541 9.87 0.52 23.37
N LEU A 542 10.29 1.64 22.78
CA LEU A 542 9.35 2.64 22.26
C LEU A 542 8.68 2.14 20.98
N CYS A 543 9.48 1.62 20.03
CA CYS A 543 8.99 1.00 18.81
C CYS A 543 8.17 -0.28 19.10
N TRP A 544 8.47 -1.03 20.17
CA TRP A 544 7.73 -2.25 20.53
C TRP A 544 6.50 -2.06 21.42
N VAL A 545 6.27 -0.86 21.94
CA VAL A 545 4.96 -0.54 22.52
C VAL A 545 4.09 0.11 21.46
N VAL A 546 4.65 1.03 20.68
CA VAL A 546 3.90 1.79 19.68
C VAL A 546 3.57 0.95 18.45
N LEU A 547 4.52 0.21 17.85
CA LEU A 547 4.24 -0.59 16.65
C LEU A 547 3.29 -1.75 16.92
N PRO A 548 3.41 -2.54 18.00
CA PRO A 548 2.42 -3.57 18.32
C PRO A 548 1.10 -2.99 18.83
N ALA A 549 1.08 -1.81 19.45
CA ALA A 549 -0.17 -1.12 19.74
C ALA A 549 -0.84 -0.59 18.47
N LEU A 550 -0.08 -0.12 17.48
CA LEU A 550 -0.56 0.27 16.15
C LEU A 550 -0.96 -0.95 15.31
N ASP A 551 -0.19 -2.03 15.32
CA ASP A 551 -0.53 -3.30 14.65
C ASP A 551 -1.78 -3.88 15.32
N TRP A 552 -1.86 -3.85 16.65
CA TRP A 552 -3.07 -4.21 17.40
C TRP A 552 -4.22 -3.25 17.12
N LEU A 553 -4.02 -1.94 17.06
CA LEU A 553 -5.07 -0.99 16.71
C LEU A 553 -5.52 -1.19 15.27
N LEU A 554 -4.63 -1.41 14.31
CA LEU A 554 -4.99 -1.56 12.90
C LEU A 554 -5.66 -2.91 12.63
N ASP A 555 -5.14 -4.01 13.19
CA ASP A 555 -5.72 -5.34 13.03
C ASP A 555 -6.93 -5.58 13.93
N SER A 556 -6.96 -4.98 15.13
CA SER A 556 -8.06 -5.16 16.08
C SER A 556 -9.14 -4.11 15.93
N ALA A 557 -8.87 -2.88 15.46
CA ALA A 557 -9.94 -1.88 15.27
C ALA A 557 -11.01 -2.41 14.33
N PHE A 558 -10.66 -3.06 13.21
CA PHE A 558 -11.66 -3.68 12.34
C PHE A 558 -12.34 -4.90 12.95
N ARG A 559 -11.67 -5.62 13.88
CA ARG A 559 -12.30 -6.74 14.60
C ARG A 559 -13.25 -6.26 15.68
N THR A 560 -12.90 -5.21 16.39
CA THR A 560 -13.65 -4.70 17.54
C THR A 560 -14.66 -3.64 17.16
N TRP A 561 -14.41 -2.88 16.10
CA TRP A 561 -15.22 -1.73 15.69
C TRP A 561 -15.70 -1.86 14.23
N GLY A 562 -15.57 -3.04 13.61
CA GLY A 562 -15.95 -3.21 12.21
C GLY A 562 -17.42 -2.88 11.95
N GLU A 563 -18.33 -3.20 12.88
CA GLU A 563 -19.75 -2.84 12.80
C GLU A 563 -19.97 -1.33 12.89
N ASP A 564 -19.35 -0.69 13.89
CA ASP A 564 -19.46 0.75 14.10
C ASP A 564 -18.83 1.52 12.92
N LEU A 565 -17.76 0.99 12.33
CA LEU A 565 -17.08 1.59 11.17
C LEU A 565 -17.89 1.41 9.89
N VAL A 566 -18.60 0.30 9.72
CA VAL A 566 -19.58 0.14 8.63
C VAL A 566 -20.71 1.16 8.78
N LEU A 567 -21.28 1.28 9.98
CA LEU A 567 -22.35 2.24 10.26
C LEU A 567 -21.87 3.69 10.06
N LEU A 568 -20.64 3.98 10.47
CA LEU A 568 -20.01 5.27 10.23
C LEU A 568 -19.96 5.59 8.74
N VAL A 569 -19.37 4.70 7.96
CA VAL A 569 -19.16 4.95 6.55
C VAL A 569 -20.51 5.12 5.85
N LEU A 570 -21.50 4.29 6.16
CA LEU A 570 -22.87 4.45 5.66
C LEU A 570 -23.49 5.80 6.01
N LEU A 571 -23.29 6.26 7.25
CA LEU A 571 -23.79 7.55 7.69
C LEU A 571 -23.07 8.70 7.01
N LEU A 572 -21.74 8.64 6.85
CA LEU A 572 -20.97 9.69 6.19
C LEU A 572 -21.32 9.80 4.70
N CYS A 573 -21.41 8.68 3.98
CA CYS A 573 -21.80 8.67 2.58
C CYS A 573 -23.21 9.28 2.42
N GLY A 574 -24.19 8.79 3.18
CA GLY A 574 -25.58 9.22 2.99
C GLY A 574 -25.89 10.66 3.43
N THR A 575 -24.95 11.36 4.07
CA THR A 575 -25.18 12.70 4.65
C THR A 575 -24.17 13.76 4.22
N CYS A 576 -23.02 13.38 3.69
CA CYS A 576 -22.02 14.29 3.13
C CYS A 576 -22.27 14.59 1.65
N GLY A 577 -22.87 13.66 0.90
CA GLY A 577 -23.23 13.85 -0.50
C GLY A 577 -24.37 14.83 -0.72
N GLU A 578 -24.60 15.18 -1.99
CA GLU A 578 -25.82 15.89 -2.38
C GLU A 578 -27.05 15.04 -1.99
N PRO A 579 -28.14 15.67 -1.55
CA PRO A 579 -29.31 14.94 -1.08
C PRO A 579 -30.01 14.23 -2.24
N THR A 580 -29.58 13.00 -2.48
CA THR A 580 -30.10 12.12 -3.52
C THR A 580 -30.95 11.02 -2.90
N ILE A 581 -31.76 10.34 -3.72
CA ILE A 581 -32.47 9.14 -3.30
C ILE A 581 -31.51 8.03 -2.85
N TRP A 582 -30.30 8.03 -3.41
CA TRP A 582 -29.17 7.17 -3.07
C TRP A 582 -28.71 7.43 -1.63
N GLY A 583 -28.43 8.68 -1.28
CA GLY A 583 -28.09 9.07 0.10
C GLY A 583 -29.19 8.72 1.10
N LEU A 584 -30.48 8.87 0.74
CA LEU A 584 -31.58 8.42 1.59
C LEU A 584 -31.55 6.89 1.81
N LEU A 585 -31.33 6.10 0.75
CA LEU A 585 -31.23 4.64 0.87
C LEU A 585 -30.07 4.24 1.79
N GLU A 586 -28.93 4.93 1.72
CA GLU A 586 -27.79 4.71 2.61
C GLU A 586 -28.11 5.03 4.06
N VAL A 587 -28.74 6.19 4.34
CA VAL A 587 -29.17 6.57 5.69
C VAL A 587 -30.20 5.58 6.24
N VAL A 588 -31.14 5.15 5.41
CA VAL A 588 -32.14 4.14 5.77
C VAL A 588 -31.45 2.82 6.11
N PHE A 589 -30.53 2.35 5.27
CA PHE A 589 -29.78 1.12 5.48
C PHE A 589 -28.90 1.18 6.73
N ALA A 590 -28.20 2.30 6.96
CA ALA A 590 -27.43 2.58 8.19
C ALA A 590 -28.32 2.44 9.42
N GLY A 591 -29.53 2.98 9.34
CA GLY A 591 -30.53 2.85 10.37
C GLY A 591 -30.95 1.44 10.65
N VAL A 592 -31.35 0.72 9.61
CA VAL A 592 -31.74 -0.68 9.74
C VAL A 592 -30.60 -1.50 10.37
N GLY A 593 -29.35 -1.21 10.01
CA GLY A 593 -28.16 -1.77 10.68
C GLY A 593 -28.04 -1.39 12.17
N ALA A 594 -28.29 -0.11 12.51
CA ALA A 594 -28.27 0.38 13.89
C ALA A 594 -29.40 -0.20 14.76
N TYR A 595 -30.60 -0.37 14.20
CA TYR A 595 -31.76 -0.95 14.89
C TYR A 595 -31.70 -2.47 14.97
N CYS A 596 -31.06 -3.10 13.99
CA CYS A 596 -30.91 -4.54 13.88
C CYS A 596 -29.42 -4.91 13.70
N PRO A 597 -28.59 -4.82 14.77
CA PRO A 597 -27.16 -5.14 14.70
C PRO A 597 -26.88 -6.55 14.15
N SER A 598 -27.85 -7.47 14.31
CA SER A 598 -27.79 -8.82 13.74
C SER A 598 -27.60 -8.85 12.22
N LEU A 599 -27.96 -7.78 11.49
CA LEU A 599 -27.73 -7.66 10.05
C LEU A 599 -26.25 -7.43 9.72
N LEU A 600 -25.51 -6.79 10.62
CA LEU A 600 -24.07 -6.54 10.49
C LEU A 600 -23.21 -7.65 11.12
N GLN A 601 -23.86 -8.73 11.57
CA GLN A 601 -23.24 -9.85 12.26
C GLN A 601 -23.51 -11.19 11.55
N GLY A 602 -22.57 -12.11 11.71
CA GLY A 602 -22.70 -13.52 11.31
C GLY A 602 -23.11 -13.71 9.84
N ARG A 603 -24.10 -14.58 9.60
CA ARG A 603 -24.55 -14.93 8.24
C ARG A 603 -25.27 -13.78 7.52
N ARG A 604 -25.93 -12.87 8.26
CA ARG A 604 -26.72 -11.78 7.66
C ARG A 604 -25.84 -10.65 7.11
N LEU A 605 -24.60 -10.54 7.58
CA LEU A 605 -23.60 -9.64 7.00
C LEU A 605 -23.34 -9.92 5.51
N GLY A 606 -23.60 -11.14 5.04
CA GLY A 606 -23.62 -11.46 3.61
C GLY A 606 -24.67 -10.67 2.83
N MET A 607 -25.86 -10.44 3.40
CA MET A 607 -26.90 -9.63 2.76
C MET A 607 -26.51 -8.15 2.70
N ALA A 608 -25.87 -7.62 3.76
CA ALA A 608 -25.37 -6.25 3.74
C ALA A 608 -24.30 -6.04 2.67
N LEU A 609 -23.41 -7.02 2.49
CA LEU A 609 -22.42 -7.01 1.42
C LEU A 609 -23.06 -7.08 0.03
N VAL A 610 -24.09 -7.93 -0.16
CA VAL A 610 -24.84 -8.01 -1.41
C VAL A 610 -25.54 -6.69 -1.71
N PHE A 611 -26.18 -6.07 -0.71
CA PHE A 611 -26.82 -4.77 -0.86
C PHE A 611 -25.81 -3.70 -1.28
N ALA A 612 -24.70 -3.53 -0.55
CA ALA A 612 -23.66 -2.56 -0.91
C ALA A 612 -23.07 -2.82 -2.31
N SER A 613 -22.90 -4.09 -2.69
CA SER A 613 -22.40 -4.47 -4.02
C SER A 613 -23.39 -4.15 -5.14
N LEU A 614 -24.68 -4.43 -4.92
CA LEU A 614 -25.75 -4.08 -5.86
C LEU A 614 -25.90 -2.56 -5.98
N TYR A 615 -25.79 -1.84 -4.87
CA TYR A 615 -25.82 -0.39 -4.82
C TYR A 615 -24.70 0.23 -5.66
N LEU A 616 -23.44 -0.15 -5.43
CA LEU A 616 -22.31 0.30 -6.24
C LEU A 616 -22.45 -0.10 -7.72
N SER A 617 -22.98 -1.30 -8.01
CA SER A 617 -23.22 -1.73 -9.39
C SER A 617 -24.27 -0.85 -10.08
N LEU A 618 -25.35 -0.52 -9.38
CA LEU A 618 -26.45 0.26 -9.92
C LEU A 618 -26.04 1.70 -10.15
N GLU A 619 -25.37 2.34 -9.19
CA GLU A 619 -24.78 3.66 -9.39
C GLU A 619 -23.76 3.66 -10.53
N PHE A 620 -22.91 2.63 -10.63
CA PHE A 620 -21.95 2.56 -11.74
C PHE A 620 -22.64 2.36 -13.10
N MET A 621 -23.73 1.59 -13.16
CA MET A 621 -24.50 1.43 -14.40
C MET A 621 -25.20 2.74 -14.81
N LEU A 622 -25.67 3.52 -13.83
CA LEU A 622 -26.20 4.87 -14.08
C LEU A 622 -25.09 5.83 -14.51
N TYR A 623 -23.91 5.75 -13.90
CA TYR A 623 -22.73 6.52 -14.30
C TYR A 623 -22.24 6.18 -15.72
N LEU A 624 -22.35 4.90 -16.10
CA LEU A 624 -21.98 4.43 -17.44
C LEU A 624 -22.90 5.02 -18.51
N GLY A 625 -24.18 5.21 -18.18
CA GLY A 625 -25.18 5.69 -19.11
C GLY A 625 -25.45 4.73 -20.27
N LEU A 626 -26.36 5.14 -21.14
CA LEU A 626 -26.58 4.49 -22.43
C LEU A 626 -25.64 5.14 -23.47
N PRO A 627 -25.13 4.37 -24.45
CA PRO A 627 -24.32 4.94 -25.51
C PRO A 627 -25.19 5.89 -26.36
N ASP A 628 -24.69 7.11 -26.59
CA ASP A 628 -25.39 8.17 -27.36
C ASP A 628 -25.88 7.71 -28.76
N VAL A 629 -25.21 6.69 -29.33
CA VAL A 629 -25.53 6.14 -30.66
C VAL A 629 -26.83 5.35 -30.69
N VAL A 630 -27.25 4.83 -29.53
CA VAL A 630 -28.56 4.22 -29.43
C VAL A 630 -29.56 5.36 -29.30
N ASN A 631 -29.95 5.90 -30.47
CA ASN A 631 -31.14 6.71 -30.66
C ASN A 631 -32.36 5.84 -30.30
N LEU A 632 -32.54 5.59 -29.01
CA LEU A 632 -33.77 5.03 -28.50
C LEU A 632 -34.85 6.02 -28.96
N PRO A 633 -35.80 5.60 -29.83
CA PRO A 633 -36.93 6.44 -30.15
C PRO A 633 -37.50 6.84 -28.80
N GLN A 634 -37.50 8.16 -28.54
CA GLN A 634 -37.86 8.82 -27.29
C GLN A 634 -38.46 7.80 -26.32
N LEU A 635 -37.67 7.35 -25.32
CA LEU A 635 -38.15 6.48 -24.24
C LEU A 635 -39.63 6.82 -23.97
N PRO A 636 -40.55 5.85 -23.80
CA PRO A 636 -42.02 5.99 -23.97
C PRO A 636 -42.75 7.10 -23.17
N PHE A 637 -41.99 7.94 -22.50
CA PHE A 637 -42.31 9.13 -21.74
C PHE A 637 -41.93 10.43 -22.49
N SER A 638 -42.26 10.50 -23.79
CA SER A 638 -42.11 11.73 -24.60
C SER A 638 -42.91 12.90 -23.99
N PRO A 639 -42.34 14.12 -23.88
CA PRO A 639 -42.81 15.20 -23.00
C PRO A 639 -44.01 15.99 -23.55
N ASN A 640 -44.94 15.33 -24.25
CA ASN A 640 -46.09 16.00 -24.87
C ASN A 640 -47.27 16.27 -23.91
N SER A 641 -47.08 16.23 -22.59
CA SER A 641 -48.08 16.75 -21.65
C SER A 641 -47.44 17.70 -20.64
N ASP A 642 -48.01 18.90 -20.47
CA ASP A 642 -47.51 19.95 -19.57
C ASP A 642 -47.36 19.50 -18.11
N ILE A 643 -48.18 18.53 -17.69
CA ILE A 643 -48.10 17.90 -16.36
C ILE A 643 -46.92 16.93 -16.30
N ALA A 644 -46.70 16.13 -17.35
CA ALA A 644 -45.49 15.33 -17.44
C ALA A 644 -44.27 16.25 -17.51
N HIS A 645 -44.25 17.38 -18.21
CA HIS A 645 -43.05 18.20 -18.32
C HIS A 645 -42.59 18.80 -16.97
N LYS A 646 -43.52 19.15 -16.06
CA LYS A 646 -43.17 19.58 -14.69
C LYS A 646 -42.80 18.41 -13.79
N PHE A 647 -43.59 17.34 -13.79
CA PHE A 647 -43.31 16.17 -12.96
C PHE A 647 -42.06 15.43 -13.45
N TRP A 648 -41.75 15.48 -14.75
CA TRP A 648 -40.62 14.86 -15.43
C TRP A 648 -39.39 15.73 -15.42
N GLY A 649 -39.48 17.07 -15.53
CA GLY A 649 -38.30 17.91 -15.26
C GLY A 649 -37.72 17.61 -13.88
N ILE A 650 -38.62 17.45 -12.91
CA ILE A 650 -38.35 16.90 -11.58
C ILE A 650 -37.86 15.44 -11.71
N TYR A 651 -38.67 14.47 -12.11
CA TYR A 651 -38.28 13.04 -12.09
C TYR A 651 -37.00 12.70 -12.91
N HIS A 652 -36.78 13.38 -14.03
CA HIS A 652 -35.63 13.28 -14.90
C HIS A 652 -34.42 13.84 -14.17
N ASP A 653 -34.43 15.07 -13.65
CA ASP A 653 -33.33 15.55 -12.81
C ASP A 653 -33.09 14.59 -11.61
N TYR A 654 -34.08 13.84 -11.13
CA TYR A 654 -33.94 13.02 -9.91
C TYR A 654 -33.43 11.59 -10.16
N LEU A 655 -33.80 10.96 -11.28
CA LEU A 655 -33.27 9.67 -11.71
C LEU A 655 -32.05 9.80 -12.62
N THR A 656 -31.84 10.99 -13.19
CA THR A 656 -30.75 11.31 -14.13
C THR A 656 -29.78 12.37 -13.61
N ILE A 657 -29.78 12.71 -12.30
CA ILE A 657 -28.53 13.17 -11.67
C ILE A 657 -27.56 12.01 -11.85
N GLU A 658 -26.81 12.11 -12.94
CA GLU A 658 -25.74 11.22 -13.28
C GLU A 658 -24.83 11.22 -12.06
N PRO A 659 -24.64 10.07 -11.39
CA PRO A 659 -23.88 10.02 -10.16
C PRO A 659 -22.53 10.66 -10.40
N THR A 660 -22.13 11.54 -9.51
CA THR A 660 -20.82 12.16 -9.60
C THR A 660 -19.75 11.12 -9.28
N ARG A 661 -18.51 11.42 -9.66
CA ARG A 661 -17.38 10.56 -9.29
C ARG A 661 -17.21 10.46 -7.76
N SER A 662 -17.59 11.49 -7.01
CA SER A 662 -17.64 11.48 -5.55
C SER A 662 -18.63 10.44 -5.04
N ASP A 663 -19.83 10.41 -5.59
CA ASP A 663 -20.88 9.46 -5.17
C ASP A 663 -20.42 8.01 -5.37
N LEU A 664 -19.83 7.71 -6.54
CA LEU A 664 -19.23 6.39 -6.80
C LEU A 664 -18.11 6.04 -5.82
N PHE A 665 -17.31 7.02 -5.39
CA PHE A 665 -16.24 6.79 -4.43
C PHE A 665 -16.81 6.50 -3.04
N GLU A 666 -17.88 7.17 -2.65
CA GLU A 666 -18.61 6.91 -1.40
C GLU A 666 -19.19 5.50 -1.39
N ALA A 667 -19.91 5.11 -2.44
CA ALA A 667 -20.43 3.75 -2.62
C ALA A 667 -19.32 2.69 -2.62
N PHE A 668 -18.17 3.01 -3.21
CA PHE A 668 -16.98 2.15 -3.18
C PHE A 668 -16.43 1.98 -1.77
N VAL A 669 -16.24 3.06 -1.01
CA VAL A 669 -15.75 3.01 0.37
C VAL A 669 -16.70 2.21 1.24
N MET A 670 -18.01 2.43 1.13
CA MET A 670 -19.05 1.62 1.78
C MET A 670 -18.86 0.13 1.46
N THR A 671 -18.80 -0.21 0.19
CA THR A 671 -18.70 -1.61 -0.26
C THR A 671 -17.43 -2.28 0.27
N VAL A 672 -16.28 -1.62 0.17
CA VAL A 672 -15.00 -2.16 0.66
C VAL A 672 -15.02 -2.34 2.17
N VAL A 673 -15.56 -1.38 2.92
CA VAL A 673 -15.61 -1.45 4.40
C VAL A 673 -16.50 -2.61 4.86
N VAL A 674 -17.68 -2.77 4.25
CA VAL A 674 -18.58 -3.91 4.54
C VAL A 674 -17.91 -5.24 4.18
N GLY A 675 -17.21 -5.31 3.05
CA GLY A 675 -16.49 -6.52 2.64
C GLY A 675 -15.30 -6.85 3.54
N LEU A 676 -14.54 -5.86 3.99
CA LEU A 676 -13.45 -6.03 4.96
C LEU A 676 -13.98 -6.53 6.31
N HIS A 677 -15.10 -5.99 6.78
CA HIS A 677 -15.77 -6.48 7.99
C HIS A 677 -16.25 -7.93 7.82
N SER A 678 -16.86 -8.25 6.68
CA SER A 678 -17.29 -9.61 6.32
C SER A 678 -16.13 -10.61 6.28
N ALA A 679 -15.02 -10.23 5.66
CA ALA A 679 -13.81 -11.04 5.61
C ALA A 679 -13.21 -11.27 7.01
N SER A 680 -13.18 -10.22 7.85
CA SER A 680 -12.75 -10.30 9.25
C SER A 680 -13.61 -11.28 10.03
N GLN A 681 -14.94 -11.16 9.97
CA GLN A 681 -15.88 -12.05 10.64
C GLN A 681 -15.73 -13.51 10.19
N ARG A 682 -15.46 -13.79 8.90
CA ARG A 682 -15.21 -15.17 8.42
C ARG A 682 -13.88 -15.74 8.93
N GLN A 683 -12.83 -14.92 8.98
CA GLN A 683 -11.51 -15.36 9.43
C GLN A 683 -11.51 -15.70 10.93
N PHE A 684 -12.24 -14.96 11.75
CA PHE A 684 -12.28 -15.17 13.21
C PHE A 684 -13.45 -16.03 13.67
N GLY A 685 -14.60 -15.97 13.00
CA GLY A 685 -15.79 -16.74 13.37
C GLY A 685 -15.73 -18.24 13.07
N THR A 686 -14.71 -18.70 12.33
CA THR A 686 -14.50 -20.13 12.04
C THR A 686 -13.61 -20.84 13.05
N GLN A 687 -12.93 -20.12 13.95
CA GLN A 687 -12.44 -20.77 15.15
C GLN A 687 -13.67 -21.08 16.01
N PRO A 688 -13.99 -22.36 16.29
CA PRO A 688 -14.89 -22.67 17.39
C PRO A 688 -14.17 -22.16 18.63
N SER A 689 -14.47 -20.93 19.03
CA SER A 689 -14.13 -20.48 20.36
C SER A 689 -14.87 -21.46 21.25
N SER A 690 -14.12 -22.38 21.86
CA SER A 690 -14.63 -23.30 22.85
C SER A 690 -15.25 -22.56 24.05
N GLY A 691 -15.14 -21.23 24.11
CA GLY A 691 -16.09 -20.36 24.80
C GLY A 691 -17.01 -19.65 23.81
N VAL A 692 -18.33 -19.78 24.01
CA VAL A 692 -19.34 -18.86 23.45
C VAL A 692 -18.79 -17.43 23.56
N PRO A 693 -18.80 -16.61 22.48
CA PRO A 693 -18.32 -15.23 22.54
C PRO A 693 -18.95 -14.55 23.75
N PHE A 694 -18.16 -13.85 24.55
CA PHE A 694 -18.66 -13.28 25.81
C PHE A 694 -19.90 -12.40 25.60
N SER A 695 -19.98 -11.70 24.46
CA SER A 695 -21.17 -10.95 24.03
C SER A 695 -22.43 -11.82 23.87
N HIS A 696 -22.31 -13.06 23.40
CA HIS A 696 -23.40 -14.02 23.34
C HIS A 696 -23.78 -14.56 24.73
N VAL A 697 -22.81 -14.77 25.62
CA VAL A 697 -23.08 -15.14 27.03
C VAL A 697 -23.82 -14.01 27.73
N LEU A 698 -23.37 -12.77 27.54
CA LEU A 698 -24.04 -11.56 28.03
C LEU A 698 -25.44 -11.38 27.45
N ALA A 699 -25.60 -11.60 26.13
CA ALA A 699 -26.91 -11.48 25.49
C ALA A 699 -27.89 -12.55 26.00
N ALA A 700 -27.42 -13.77 26.24
CA ALA A 700 -28.21 -14.84 26.83
C ALA A 700 -28.60 -14.53 28.28
N ARG A 701 -27.69 -13.90 29.06
CA ARG A 701 -27.94 -13.47 30.45
C ARG A 701 -28.45 -12.03 30.59
N ALA A 702 -28.78 -11.37 29.48
CA ALA A 702 -29.23 -9.97 29.49
C ALA A 702 -30.47 -9.75 30.38
N PRO A 703 -31.46 -10.67 30.48
CA PRO A 703 -32.57 -10.53 31.41
C PRO A 703 -32.11 -10.54 32.88
N GLU A 704 -31.20 -11.44 33.25
CA GLU A 704 -30.66 -11.58 34.60
C GLU A 704 -29.82 -10.35 34.99
N ILE A 705 -28.95 -9.89 34.07
CA ILE A 705 -28.15 -8.66 34.23
C ILE A 705 -29.08 -7.46 34.41
N PHE A 706 -30.16 -7.40 33.63
CA PHE A 706 -31.15 -6.33 33.72
C PHE A 706 -31.89 -6.34 35.05
N GLU A 707 -32.29 -7.52 35.52
CA GLU A 707 -32.98 -7.69 36.82
C GLU A 707 -32.06 -7.31 37.99
N ALA A 708 -30.81 -7.78 37.98
CA ALA A 708 -29.81 -7.42 39.00
C ALA A 708 -29.47 -5.92 39.03
N ARG A 709 -29.45 -5.25 37.86
CA ARG A 709 -29.34 -3.78 37.77
C ARG A 709 -30.57 -3.07 38.32
N ARG A 710 -31.76 -3.59 38.02
CA ARG A 710 -33.03 -3.01 38.46
C ARG A 710 -33.13 -3.02 39.99
N THR A 711 -32.65 -4.08 40.64
CA THR A 711 -32.59 -4.20 42.11
C THR A 711 -31.41 -3.48 42.74
N ARG A 712 -30.50 -2.90 41.95
CA ARG A 712 -29.24 -2.27 42.39
C ARG A 712 -28.34 -3.19 43.22
N GLN A 713 -28.43 -4.51 43.00
CA GLN A 713 -27.61 -5.48 43.70
C GLN A 713 -26.33 -5.74 42.90
N VAL A 714 -25.25 -5.05 43.28
CA VAL A 714 -23.96 -5.20 42.61
C VAL A 714 -23.40 -6.62 42.78
N GLU A 715 -23.66 -7.23 43.92
CA GLU A 715 -23.26 -8.62 44.20
C GLU A 715 -23.93 -9.60 43.24
N ALA A 716 -25.24 -9.46 42.99
CA ALA A 716 -25.95 -10.27 42.00
C ALA A 716 -25.38 -10.08 40.58
N LEU A 717 -24.96 -8.87 40.21
CA LEU A 717 -24.28 -8.61 38.93
C LEU A 717 -22.93 -9.32 38.83
N LEU A 718 -22.15 -9.37 39.93
CA LEU A 718 -20.87 -10.05 39.98
C LEU A 718 -21.00 -11.57 39.95
N ASP A 719 -22.11 -12.12 40.47
CA ASP A 719 -22.40 -13.55 40.41
C ASP A 719 -22.84 -13.99 39.00
N ILE A 720 -23.53 -13.10 38.27
CA ILE A 720 -24.00 -13.35 36.90
C ILE A 720 -22.87 -13.18 35.88
N LEU A 721 -21.95 -12.23 36.11
CA LEU A 721 -20.84 -11.94 35.20
C LEU A 721 -19.64 -12.83 35.51
N PRO A 722 -19.09 -13.57 34.54
CA PRO A 722 -17.86 -14.32 34.75
C PRO A 722 -16.76 -13.38 35.22
N VAL A 723 -16.13 -13.68 36.37
CA VAL A 723 -14.98 -12.92 36.87
C VAL A 723 -13.91 -12.94 35.77
N PRO A 724 -13.55 -11.78 35.18
CA PRO A 724 -12.51 -11.75 34.18
C PRO A 724 -11.19 -12.04 34.91
N LEU A 725 -10.68 -13.25 34.71
CA LEU A 725 -9.51 -13.80 35.42
C LEU A 725 -8.21 -12.98 35.29
N ASP A 726 -8.18 -11.88 34.51
CA ASP A 726 -6.93 -11.19 34.17
C ASP A 726 -7.05 -9.68 33.83
N VAL A 727 -8.12 -8.99 34.22
CA VAL A 727 -8.24 -7.55 33.94
C VAL A 727 -7.51 -6.75 35.02
N SER A 728 -6.31 -6.26 34.70
CA SER A 728 -5.57 -5.35 35.57
C SER A 728 -6.42 -4.13 35.90
N ASP A 729 -6.53 -3.76 37.18
CA ASP A 729 -7.20 -2.55 37.65
C ASP A 729 -6.63 -1.31 36.95
N TYR A 730 -7.35 -0.82 35.93
CA TYR A 730 -7.02 0.39 35.15
C TYR A 730 -7.74 1.63 35.67
N THR A 731 -8.45 1.50 36.80
CA THR A 731 -9.17 2.59 37.47
C THR A 731 -8.22 3.42 38.34
N ARG A 732 -7.13 2.79 38.80
CA ARG A 732 -5.94 3.47 39.36
C ARG A 732 -5.10 4.06 38.23
N VAL A 733 -4.29 5.09 38.54
CA VAL A 733 -3.36 5.77 37.61
C VAL A 733 -2.84 4.78 36.56
N PRO A 734 -3.24 4.91 35.28
CA PRO A 734 -3.06 3.83 34.33
C PRO A 734 -1.57 3.53 34.14
N ARG A 735 -1.17 2.31 34.52
CA ARG A 735 0.24 1.88 34.57
C ARG A 735 0.81 1.50 33.21
N SER A 736 -0.04 1.42 32.18
CA SER A 736 0.32 1.00 30.82
C SER A 736 -0.49 1.78 29.78
N ALA A 737 0.04 1.90 28.55
CA ALA A 737 -0.68 2.55 27.46
C ALA A 737 -2.04 1.89 27.13
N PRO A 738 -2.19 0.55 27.12
CA PRO A 738 -3.49 -0.10 27.00
C PRO A 738 -4.48 0.31 28.11
N ASN A 739 -4.00 0.47 29.35
CA ASN A 739 -4.84 0.91 30.47
C ASN A 739 -5.28 2.37 30.31
N TRP A 740 -4.40 3.25 29.78
CA TRP A 740 -4.78 4.62 29.41
C TRP A 740 -5.87 4.64 28.32
N VAL A 741 -5.74 3.81 27.28
CA VAL A 741 -6.74 3.70 26.22
C VAL A 741 -8.08 3.19 26.78
N ARG A 742 -8.06 2.17 27.65
CA ARG A 742 -9.27 1.66 28.31
C ARG A 742 -9.91 2.72 29.22
N PHE A 743 -9.12 3.44 30.00
CA PHE A 743 -9.60 4.53 30.85
C PHE A 743 -10.26 5.65 30.01
N LEU A 744 -9.58 6.14 28.98
CA LEU A 744 -10.13 7.15 28.06
C LEU A 744 -11.41 6.65 27.37
N ARG A 745 -11.43 5.39 26.94
CA ARG A 745 -12.58 4.75 26.29
C ARG A 745 -13.80 4.68 27.20
N PHE A 746 -13.65 4.17 28.42
CA PHE A 746 -14.78 3.84 29.29
C PHE A 746 -15.21 4.99 30.19
N TYR A 747 -14.29 5.89 30.56
CA TYR A 747 -14.56 6.99 31.47
C TYR A 747 -14.72 8.32 30.73
N THR A 748 -13.75 8.69 29.88
CA THR A 748 -13.71 10.02 29.25
C THR A 748 -14.65 10.12 28.05
N LEU A 749 -14.77 9.07 27.23
CA LEU A 749 -15.55 9.12 25.98
C LEU A 749 -17.05 9.37 26.20
N PRO A 750 -17.76 8.72 27.15
CA PRO A 750 -19.17 9.02 27.40
C PRO A 750 -19.40 10.45 27.89
N PHE A 751 -18.43 11.02 28.63
CA PHE A 751 -18.49 12.41 29.07
C PHE A 751 -18.24 13.38 27.89
N LEU A 752 -17.19 13.12 27.11
CA LEU A 752 -16.87 13.90 25.92
C LEU A 752 -18.04 13.92 24.94
N LEU A 753 -18.72 12.79 24.76
CA LEU A 753 -19.92 12.71 23.93
C LEU A 753 -21.05 13.62 24.41
N LYS A 754 -21.30 13.69 25.72
CA LYS A 754 -22.32 14.61 26.28
C LYS A 754 -21.96 16.05 26.01
N VAL A 755 -20.68 16.39 26.16
CA VAL A 755 -20.15 17.73 25.84
C VAL A 755 -20.30 18.01 24.35
N LEU A 756 -20.00 17.05 23.47
CA LEU A 756 -20.17 17.20 22.02
C LEU A 756 -21.64 17.38 21.62
N LEU A 757 -22.56 16.59 22.19
CA LEU A 757 -24.01 16.73 21.94
C LEU A 757 -24.53 18.09 22.42
N PHE A 758 -24.09 18.53 23.60
CA PHE A 758 -24.45 19.85 24.14
C PHE A 758 -23.87 20.97 23.27
N TRP A 759 -22.58 20.89 22.95
CA TRP A 759 -21.88 21.85 22.11
C TRP A 759 -22.61 22.02 20.78
N GLU A 760 -22.85 20.91 20.09
CA GLU A 760 -23.49 20.90 18.78
C GLU A 760 -24.90 21.48 18.80
N ALA A 761 -25.66 21.20 19.86
CA ALA A 761 -26.98 21.75 20.03
C ALA A 761 -26.96 23.25 20.38
N SER A 762 -25.90 23.73 21.04
CA SER A 762 -25.74 25.11 21.52
C SER A 762 -25.14 26.08 20.49
N THR A 763 -24.45 25.57 19.47
CA THR A 763 -23.80 26.38 18.43
C THR A 763 -24.42 26.13 17.05
N PRO A 764 -25.67 26.57 16.79
CA PRO A 764 -26.23 26.48 15.45
C PRO A 764 -25.39 27.34 14.49
N SER A 765 -24.98 26.78 13.36
CA SER A 765 -24.11 27.47 12.39
C SER A 765 -24.78 28.71 11.75
N SER A 766 -26.11 28.78 11.76
CA SER A 766 -26.91 29.89 11.21
C SER A 766 -27.40 30.86 12.28
N GLY A 767 -27.04 30.62 13.54
CA GLY A 767 -27.56 31.39 14.67
C GLY A 767 -29.03 31.14 15.00
N THR A 768 -29.74 30.25 14.29
CA THR A 768 -31.13 29.90 14.57
C THR A 768 -31.26 28.49 15.17
N PHE A 769 -32.06 28.36 16.22
CA PHE A 769 -32.34 27.06 16.84
C PHE A 769 -33.40 26.32 16.04
N THR A 770 -33.02 25.14 15.55
CA THR A 770 -33.90 24.25 14.81
C THR A 770 -34.64 23.32 15.78
N VAL A 771 -35.80 22.78 15.38
CA VAL A 771 -36.50 21.76 16.18
C VAL A 771 -35.58 20.57 16.48
N PHE A 772 -34.68 20.24 15.56
CA PHE A 772 -33.67 19.20 15.76
C PHE A 772 -32.58 19.60 16.75
N SER A 773 -32.06 20.84 16.69
CA SER A 773 -31.09 21.34 17.65
C SER A 773 -31.69 21.34 19.05
N ILE A 774 -32.97 21.71 19.20
CA ILE A 774 -33.70 21.62 20.47
C ILE A 774 -33.82 20.15 20.91
N ALA A 775 -34.20 19.24 20.02
CA ALA A 775 -34.30 17.81 20.35
C ALA A 775 -32.94 17.22 20.81
N VAL A 776 -31.83 17.58 20.14
CA VAL A 776 -30.47 17.18 20.53
C VAL A 776 -30.07 17.84 21.85
N LEU A 777 -30.42 19.11 22.08
CA LEU A 777 -30.17 19.81 23.34
C LEU A 777 -30.88 19.13 24.50
N VAL A 778 -32.16 18.80 24.31
CA VAL A 778 -32.98 18.09 25.32
C VAL A 778 -32.37 16.71 25.59
N ALA A 779 -31.95 15.98 24.57
CA ALA A 779 -31.25 14.70 24.76
C ALA A 779 -29.91 14.87 25.50
N ALA A 780 -29.13 15.90 25.18
CA ALA A 780 -27.86 16.20 25.85
C ALA A 780 -28.09 16.55 27.34
N LEU A 781 -28.98 17.49 27.63
CA LEU A 781 -29.33 17.88 29.00
C LEU A 781 -29.91 16.71 29.80
N TRP A 782 -30.74 15.89 29.17
CA TRP A 782 -31.29 14.70 29.81
C TRP A 782 -30.20 13.65 30.12
N THR A 783 -29.26 13.40 29.20
CA THR A 783 -28.14 12.47 29.46
C THR A 783 -27.14 12.98 30.50
N ILE A 784 -27.02 14.30 30.66
CA ILE A 784 -26.26 14.94 31.74
C ILE A 784 -27.01 14.80 33.06
N HIS A 785 -28.29 15.17 33.10
CA HIS A 785 -29.11 15.15 34.33
C HIS A 785 -29.30 13.72 34.88
N VAL A 786 -29.50 12.75 33.98
CA VAL A 786 -29.74 11.35 34.35
C VAL A 786 -28.42 10.56 34.37
N ALA A 787 -27.25 11.21 34.30
CA ALA A 787 -25.95 10.53 34.20
C ALA A 787 -25.73 9.45 35.28
N GLU A 788 -26.05 9.77 36.53
CA GLU A 788 -25.94 8.85 37.65
C GLU A 788 -26.98 7.71 37.56
N HIS A 789 -28.17 7.95 37.01
CA HIS A 789 -29.14 6.88 36.81
C HIS A 789 -28.87 6.03 35.57
N ILE A 790 -28.20 6.59 34.55
CA ILE A 790 -27.84 5.94 33.29
C ILE A 790 -26.76 4.88 33.53
N THR A 791 -25.78 5.15 34.40
CA THR A 791 -24.77 4.16 34.79
C THR A 791 -25.41 2.91 35.42
N TRP A 792 -26.49 3.08 36.20
CA TRP A 792 -27.17 1.99 36.90
C TRP A 792 -28.32 1.33 36.13
N LYS A 793 -29.14 2.09 35.41
CA LYS A 793 -30.28 1.58 34.63
C LYS A 793 -29.89 1.08 33.24
N GLY A 794 -28.60 1.14 32.91
CA GLY A 794 -27.99 0.49 31.75
C GLY A 794 -28.37 1.06 30.39
N ASN A 795 -28.12 0.26 29.36
CA ASN A 795 -28.18 0.64 27.94
C ASN A 795 -29.56 1.08 27.41
N ARG A 796 -30.66 0.93 28.17
CA ARG A 796 -32.01 1.22 27.67
C ARG A 796 -32.24 2.68 27.32
N TYR A 797 -31.71 3.60 28.12
CA TYR A 797 -31.83 5.04 27.87
C TYR A 797 -30.85 5.51 26.80
N TRP A 798 -29.66 4.93 26.76
CA TRP A 798 -28.69 5.20 25.69
C TRP A 798 -29.19 4.80 24.32
N ARG A 799 -29.98 3.73 24.20
CA ARG A 799 -30.61 3.35 22.92
C ARG A 799 -31.51 4.43 22.33
N LEU A 800 -32.07 5.34 23.13
CA LEU A 800 -32.95 6.39 22.59
C LEU A 800 -32.16 7.50 21.89
N VAL A 801 -30.91 7.74 22.30
CA VAL A 801 -30.11 8.86 21.77
C VAL A 801 -29.69 8.60 20.32
N PRO A 802 -29.07 7.46 19.95
CA PRO A 802 -28.79 7.16 18.54
C PRO A 802 -30.04 7.02 17.69
N ARG A 803 -31.17 6.56 18.25
CA ARG A 803 -32.45 6.48 17.54
C ARG A 803 -32.99 7.86 17.18
N LEU A 804 -32.94 8.79 18.13
CA LEU A 804 -33.32 10.19 17.90
C LEU A 804 -32.41 10.82 16.85
N LEU A 805 -31.08 10.68 17.02
CA LEU A 805 -30.10 11.21 16.07
C LEU A 805 -30.30 10.62 14.67
N TRP A 806 -30.58 9.33 14.57
CA TRP A 806 -30.87 8.70 13.29
C TRP A 806 -32.19 9.18 12.67
N GLY A 807 -33.25 9.34 13.48
CA GLY A 807 -34.52 9.91 13.02
C GLY A 807 -34.32 11.31 12.43
N ILE A 808 -33.48 12.13 13.09
CA ILE A 808 -33.08 13.45 12.58
C ILE A 808 -32.38 13.33 11.22
N LEU A 809 -31.45 12.39 11.07
CA LEU A 809 -30.74 12.17 9.80
C LEU A 809 -31.67 11.70 8.67
N VAL A 810 -32.62 10.80 8.95
CA VAL A 810 -33.61 10.36 7.95
C VAL A 810 -34.51 11.51 7.52
N VAL A 811 -35.02 12.29 8.47
CA VAL A 811 -35.86 13.44 8.12
C VAL A 811 -35.06 14.46 7.32
N LYS A 812 -33.78 14.69 7.66
CA LYS A 812 -32.91 15.55 6.86
C LYS A 812 -32.69 15.01 5.44
N ALA A 813 -32.43 13.70 5.30
CA ALA A 813 -32.26 13.07 3.99
C ALA A 813 -33.54 13.17 3.15
N LEU A 814 -34.71 12.98 3.77
CA LEU A 814 -36.02 13.18 3.12
C LEU A 814 -36.23 14.63 2.71
N GLN A 815 -35.89 15.60 3.56
CA GLN A 815 -36.04 17.03 3.28
C GLN A 815 -35.14 17.51 2.14
N GLY A 816 -33.95 16.94 2.03
CA GLY A 816 -33.04 17.24 0.94
C GLY A 816 -33.55 16.74 -0.42
N LEU A 817 -34.50 15.79 -0.45
CA LEU A 817 -35.11 15.37 -1.70
C LEU A 817 -35.90 16.55 -2.29
N PRO A 818 -35.67 16.90 -3.57
CA PRO A 818 -36.26 18.11 -4.11
C PRO A 818 -37.80 18.05 -4.25
N VAL A 819 -38.43 16.86 -4.13
CA VAL A 819 -39.91 16.71 -4.05
C VAL A 819 -40.42 17.43 -2.81
N PHE A 820 -39.70 17.29 -1.70
CA PHE A 820 -40.02 18.00 -0.47
C PHE A 820 -39.72 19.48 -0.64
N ALA A 821 -38.60 19.87 -1.25
CA ALA A 821 -38.29 21.27 -1.53
C ALA A 821 -39.44 21.98 -2.29
N HIS A 822 -39.95 21.39 -3.38
CA HIS A 822 -41.07 21.95 -4.14
C HIS A 822 -42.40 21.98 -3.38
N LEU A 823 -42.71 20.96 -2.57
CA LEU A 823 -43.92 20.98 -1.72
C LEU A 823 -43.87 22.10 -0.68
N THR A 824 -42.68 22.57 -0.36
CA THR A 824 -42.42 23.51 0.73
C THR A 824 -42.00 24.91 0.29
N GLU A 825 -41.85 25.18 -1.00
CA GLU A 825 -41.61 26.53 -1.54
C GLU A 825 -42.70 27.54 -1.12
N ASN A 826 -43.88 27.06 -0.72
CA ASN A 826 -44.98 27.88 -0.20
C ASN A 826 -44.96 28.08 1.34
N GLU A 827 -44.05 27.45 2.10
CA GLU A 827 -43.98 27.53 3.57
C GLU A 827 -42.57 27.89 4.07
N GLU A 828 -42.14 29.15 3.87
CA GLU A 828 -40.80 29.66 4.23
C GLU A 828 -40.40 29.44 5.71
N TRP A 829 -41.38 29.40 6.63
CA TRP A 829 -41.14 29.20 8.07
C TRP A 829 -40.68 27.78 8.42
N LEU A 830 -40.97 26.80 7.56
CA LEU A 830 -40.56 25.41 7.74
C LEU A 830 -39.13 25.15 7.25
N TRP A 831 -38.44 26.11 6.62
CA TRP A 831 -37.08 25.93 6.07
C TRP A 831 -35.96 26.62 6.84
N LEU A 832 -36.26 27.75 7.50
CA LEU A 832 -35.27 28.51 8.27
C LEU A 832 -34.58 27.68 9.38
N GLY A 833 -35.15 26.54 9.75
CA GLY A 833 -34.56 25.59 10.69
C GLY A 833 -33.72 24.45 10.09
N PHE A 834 -33.43 24.36 8.79
CA PHE A 834 -32.92 23.09 8.23
C PHE A 834 -31.63 23.16 7.39
N GLN A 835 -31.15 24.35 7.02
CA GLN A 835 -29.96 24.51 6.15
C GLN A 835 -28.59 24.21 6.82
N ASP A 836 -28.57 23.94 8.14
CA ASP A 836 -27.36 24.09 8.96
C ASP A 836 -26.80 22.80 9.59
N LEU A 837 -26.98 21.67 8.91
CA LEU A 837 -26.56 20.35 9.41
C LEU A 837 -25.30 19.77 8.74
N HIS A 838 -24.36 20.59 8.25
CA HIS A 838 -23.15 20.10 7.55
C HIS A 838 -21.90 19.93 8.43
N THR A 839 -21.99 20.07 9.75
CA THR A 839 -20.82 19.96 10.62
C THR A 839 -20.40 18.49 10.86
N PRO A 840 -19.15 18.09 10.56
CA PRO A 840 -18.65 16.73 10.79
C PRO A 840 -18.70 16.29 12.25
N LEU A 841 -18.79 17.25 13.18
CA LEU A 841 -18.97 17.03 14.61
C LEU A 841 -20.29 16.28 14.93
N LYS A 842 -21.37 16.50 14.15
CA LYS A 842 -22.66 15.80 14.30
C LYS A 842 -22.49 14.30 14.11
N TYR A 843 -21.74 13.88 13.09
CA TYR A 843 -21.47 12.46 12.81
C TYR A 843 -20.61 11.81 13.89
N VAL A 844 -19.61 12.52 14.40
CA VAL A 844 -18.79 12.07 15.53
C VAL A 844 -19.66 11.85 16.78
N ALA A 845 -20.66 12.72 17.02
CA ALA A 845 -21.59 12.55 18.12
C ALA A 845 -22.54 11.35 17.93
N VAL A 846 -23.08 11.13 16.73
CA VAL A 846 -23.89 9.93 16.42
C VAL A 846 -23.07 8.67 16.64
N LEU A 847 -21.84 8.63 16.12
CA LEU A 847 -20.95 7.50 16.31
C LEU A 847 -20.58 7.24 17.75
N ALA A 848 -20.16 8.27 18.48
CA ALA A 848 -19.77 8.09 19.85
C ALA A 848 -21.00 7.65 20.67
N ALA A 849 -22.22 8.10 20.33
CA ALA A 849 -23.44 7.60 20.94
C ALA A 849 -23.75 6.14 20.58
N MET A 850 -23.55 5.73 19.33
CA MET A 850 -23.69 4.33 18.91
C MET A 850 -22.64 3.44 19.58
N TYR A 851 -21.39 3.88 19.64
CA TYR A 851 -20.30 3.19 20.32
C TYR A 851 -20.56 3.01 21.81
N VAL A 852 -21.02 4.08 22.47
CA VAL A 852 -21.41 4.03 23.89
C VAL A 852 -22.58 3.08 24.10
N GLN A 853 -23.54 3.04 23.18
CA GLN A 853 -24.65 2.08 23.20
C GLN A 853 -24.17 0.62 23.02
N THR A 854 -23.22 0.36 22.13
CA THR A 854 -22.77 -1.01 21.81
C THR A 854 -21.78 -1.55 22.84
N TYR A 855 -20.90 -0.71 23.40
CA TYR A 855 -19.73 -1.16 24.17
C TYR A 855 -19.57 -0.57 25.57
N SER A 856 -20.33 0.45 25.98
CA SER A 856 -20.01 1.13 27.26
C SER A 856 -20.67 0.47 28.45
N TYR A 857 -21.98 0.25 28.46
CA TYR A 857 -22.67 -0.05 29.73
C TYR A 857 -22.83 -1.54 30.01
N ASP A 858 -22.84 -2.39 28.99
CA ASP A 858 -23.00 -3.85 29.15
C ASP A 858 -21.66 -4.60 29.08
N ASP A 859 -20.55 -3.88 28.89
CA ASP A 859 -19.20 -4.45 28.93
C ASP A 859 -18.83 -4.84 30.37
N PRO A 860 -18.37 -6.08 30.61
CA PRO A 860 -18.01 -6.54 31.94
C PRO A 860 -16.93 -5.65 32.55
N GLU A 861 -15.95 -5.18 31.77
CA GLU A 861 -14.88 -4.32 32.27
C GLU A 861 -15.47 -3.01 32.85
N TYR A 862 -16.50 -2.46 32.21
CA TYR A 862 -17.21 -1.28 32.71
C TYR A 862 -18.04 -1.56 33.98
N VAL A 863 -18.71 -2.71 34.06
CA VAL A 863 -19.44 -3.11 35.27
C VAL A 863 -18.49 -3.32 36.45
N PHE A 864 -17.32 -3.90 36.21
CA PHE A 864 -16.26 -4.01 37.22
C PHE A 864 -15.70 -2.65 37.65
N LEU A 865 -15.52 -1.71 36.71
CA LEU A 865 -15.17 -0.31 37.03
C LEU A 865 -16.23 0.34 37.93
N LEU A 866 -17.52 0.19 37.60
CA LEU A 866 -18.62 0.74 38.40
C LEU A 866 -18.66 0.11 39.81
N HIS A 867 -18.48 -1.19 39.93
CA HIS A 867 -18.38 -1.86 41.23
C HIS A 867 -17.18 -1.35 42.03
N HIS A 868 -16.02 -1.17 41.41
CA HIS A 868 -14.84 -0.65 42.08
C HIS A 868 -15.04 0.78 42.58
N LEU A 869 -15.59 1.66 41.74
CA LEU A 869 -15.92 3.04 42.11
C LEU A 869 -16.99 3.09 43.20
N HIS A 870 -18.00 2.22 43.14
CA HIS A 870 -19.02 2.11 44.17
C HIS A 870 -18.41 1.68 45.52
N ARG A 871 -17.55 0.65 45.49
CA ARG A 871 -16.82 0.19 46.68
C ARG A 871 -15.93 1.29 47.26
N GLN A 872 -15.18 2.01 46.44
CA GLN A 872 -14.37 3.15 46.88
C GLN A 872 -15.24 4.26 47.48
N ASN A 873 -16.39 4.57 46.89
CA ASN A 873 -17.33 5.54 47.45
C ASN A 873 -17.93 5.07 48.78
N CYS A 874 -18.27 3.78 48.92
CA CYS A 874 -18.74 3.22 50.19
C CYS A 874 -17.63 3.21 51.25
N GLU A 875 -16.39 2.89 50.88
CA GLU A 875 -15.22 2.95 51.77
C GLU A 875 -14.93 4.40 52.19
N ALA A 876 -15.01 5.36 51.26
CA ALA A 876 -14.85 6.79 51.55
C ALA A 876 -15.99 7.35 52.41
N GLN A 877 -17.25 7.00 52.12
CA GLN A 877 -18.40 7.36 52.95
C GLN A 877 -18.33 6.72 54.33
N GLY A 878 -17.90 5.47 54.41
CA GLY A 878 -17.62 4.77 55.67
C GLY A 878 -16.51 5.46 56.47
N ALA A 879 -15.43 5.90 55.82
CA ALA A 879 -14.37 6.67 56.45
C ALA A 879 -14.85 8.05 56.94
N VAL A 880 -15.71 8.74 56.17
CA VAL A 880 -16.32 10.01 56.58
C VAL A 880 -17.28 9.82 57.77
N LEU A 881 -18.08 8.75 57.76
CA LEU A 881 -18.96 8.41 58.88
C LEU A 881 -18.17 7.97 60.12
N ALA A 882 -17.10 7.20 59.96
CA ALA A 882 -16.18 6.85 61.04
C ALA A 882 -15.47 8.07 61.61
N HIS A 883 -15.06 9.01 60.75
CA HIS A 883 -14.47 10.27 61.19
C HIS A 883 -15.49 11.15 61.93
N ARG A 884 -16.74 11.22 61.45
CA ARG A 884 -17.85 11.88 62.16
C ARG A 884 -18.15 11.22 63.50
N ALA A 885 -18.16 9.89 63.57
CA ALA A 885 -18.34 9.16 64.81
C ALA A 885 -17.21 9.44 65.81
N LEU A 886 -15.97 9.51 65.34
CA LEU A 886 -14.81 9.93 66.15
C LEU A 886 -14.93 11.39 66.64
N LEU A 887 -15.46 12.29 65.81
CA LEU A 887 -15.71 13.68 66.20
C LEU A 887 -16.80 13.76 67.27
N VAL A 888 -17.91 13.04 67.11
CA VAL A 888 -18.99 12.95 68.09
C VAL A 888 -18.51 12.31 69.39
N GLN A 889 -17.66 11.28 69.33
CA GLN A 889 -17.05 10.67 70.50
C GLN A 889 -16.14 11.67 71.24
N ARG A 890 -15.31 12.43 70.51
CA ARG A 890 -14.47 13.48 71.10
C ARG A 890 -15.29 14.61 71.73
N GLU A 891 -16.39 15.00 71.11
CA GLU A 891 -17.32 15.97 71.68
C GLU A 891 -17.99 15.43 72.94
N ALA A 892 -18.40 14.16 72.96
CA ALA A 892 -18.97 13.52 74.15
C ALA A 892 -17.94 13.44 75.29
N GLU A 893 -16.70 13.07 75.00
CA GLU A 893 -15.60 13.06 75.98
C GLU A 893 -15.32 14.47 76.52
N HIS A 894 -15.38 15.49 75.66
CA HIS A 894 -15.24 16.88 76.06
C HIS A 894 -16.38 17.34 76.98
N VAL A 895 -17.62 16.96 76.68
CA VAL A 895 -18.80 17.27 77.52
C VAL A 895 -18.69 16.58 78.88
N VAL A 896 -18.29 15.30 78.93
CA VAL A 896 -18.08 14.57 80.19
C VAL A 896 -16.96 15.22 81.01
N ARG A 897 -15.87 15.66 80.37
CA ARG A 897 -14.78 16.38 81.04
C ARG A 897 -15.27 17.70 81.64
N MET A 898 -16.01 18.50 80.87
CA MET A 898 -16.62 19.75 81.32
C MET A 898 -17.60 19.54 82.48
N GLN A 899 -18.32 18.42 82.49
CA GLN A 899 -19.26 18.08 83.55
C GLN A 899 -18.56 17.68 84.84
N ARG A 900 -17.48 16.88 84.75
CA ARG A 900 -16.61 16.59 85.90
C ARG A 900 -15.95 17.85 86.47
N GLU A 901 -15.49 18.76 85.61
CA GLU A 901 -14.96 20.05 86.07
C GLU A 901 -16.02 20.92 86.77
N ARG A 902 -17.29 20.85 86.34
CA ARG A 902 -18.39 21.53 87.02
C ARG A 902 -18.71 20.89 88.37
N GLU A 903 -18.71 19.57 88.45
CA GLU A 903 -18.91 18.82 89.69
C GLU A 903 -17.79 19.10 90.69
N ASP A 904 -16.52 19.12 90.24
CA ASP A 904 -15.37 19.49 91.07
C ASP A 904 -15.44 20.95 91.54
N ARG A 905 -15.89 21.88 90.68
CA ARG A 905 -16.13 23.27 91.08
C ARG A 905 -17.24 23.37 92.12
N GLN A 906 -18.35 22.64 91.94
CA GLN A 906 -19.44 22.60 92.92
C GLN A 906 -19.00 21.97 94.25
N ALA A 907 -18.18 20.92 94.21
CA ALA A 907 -17.58 20.32 95.40
C ALA A 907 -16.68 21.31 96.14
N ARG A 908 -15.82 22.06 95.41
CA ARG A 908 -15.01 23.14 96.01
C ARG A 908 -15.85 24.26 96.60
N VAL A 909 -16.94 24.67 95.94
CA VAL A 909 -17.87 25.69 96.45
C VAL A 909 -18.58 25.20 97.73
N LYS A 910 -19.01 23.94 97.77
CA LYS A 910 -19.61 23.34 98.98
C LYS A 910 -18.61 23.22 100.13
N MET A 911 -17.35 22.89 99.83
CA MET A 911 -16.29 22.81 100.83
C MET A 911 -15.96 24.21 101.41
N ILE A 912 -15.90 25.24 100.57
CA ILE A 912 -15.74 26.65 101.02
C ILE A 912 -16.97 27.12 101.83
N ALA A 913 -18.19 26.67 101.48
CA ALA A 913 -19.41 26.98 102.23
C ALA A 913 -19.45 26.27 103.59
N ALA A 914 -18.95 25.04 103.68
CA ALA A 914 -18.83 24.29 104.94
C ALA A 914 -17.78 24.90 105.87
N ASP A 915 -16.64 25.36 105.35
CA ASP A 915 -15.63 26.09 106.14
C ASP A 915 -16.15 27.45 106.64
N ARG A 916 -17.03 28.12 105.87
CA ARG A 916 -17.72 29.33 106.34
C ARG A 916 -18.78 29.06 107.42
N GLN A 917 -19.47 27.92 107.37
CA GLN A 917 -20.44 27.53 108.42
C GLN A 917 -19.78 26.99 109.69
N GLY A 918 -18.54 26.48 109.60
CA GLY A 918 -17.72 26.10 110.77
C GLY A 918 -17.21 27.28 111.60
N LEU A 919 -17.12 28.47 111.00
CA LEU A 919 -16.64 29.69 111.65
C LEU A 919 -17.76 30.53 112.32
N GLU A 920 -19.04 30.24 112.07
CA GLU A 920 -20.19 30.99 112.63
C GLU A 920 -20.95 30.29 113.78
N LEU A 921 -20.55 29.08 114.20
CA LEU A 921 -21.15 28.35 115.34
C LEU A 921 -20.24 28.24 116.58
N GLY A 922 -19.10 28.93 116.57
CA GLY A 922 -18.14 28.99 117.67
C GLY A 922 -18.43 30.08 118.72
N HIS A 923 -19.67 30.24 119.16
CA HIS A 923 -19.99 31.00 120.40
C HIS A 923 -21.36 30.58 120.95
N ILE A 924 -21.37 29.61 121.87
CA ILE A 924 -22.04 29.65 123.19
C ILE A 924 -21.71 28.36 123.95
N THR A 925 -21.49 28.56 125.24
CA THR A 925 -20.73 27.82 126.26
C THR A 925 -21.56 26.84 127.10
N GLN A 926 -20.83 26.05 127.92
CA GLN A 926 -21.22 25.37 129.20
C GLN A 926 -21.95 24.00 129.10
N VAL A 927 -21.85 22.99 130.00
CA VAL A 927 -21.15 22.74 131.29
C VAL A 927 -21.34 21.25 131.69
N GLN A 928 -20.27 20.54 132.05
CA GLN A 928 -20.05 19.65 133.23
C GLN A 928 -21.09 18.51 133.60
N PRO A 929 -20.92 17.66 134.67
CA PRO A 929 -20.11 16.42 134.76
C PRO A 929 -20.83 15.16 135.37
N ARG A 930 -20.26 13.94 135.25
CA ARG A 930 -20.04 12.90 136.33
C ARG A 930 -19.70 11.50 135.77
N THR A 931 -18.71 10.86 136.41
CA THR A 931 -18.36 9.42 136.53
C THR A 931 -19.14 8.36 135.73
N ALA A 932 -18.43 7.59 134.89
CA ALA A 932 -18.08 6.16 135.04
C ALA A 932 -17.01 5.80 134.01
#